data_AF-A0A6A6R411-F1
#
_entry.id   AF-A0A6A6R411-F1
#
_cell.length_a   1.000
_cell.length_b   1.000
_cell.length_c   1.000
_cell.angle_alpha   90.00
_cell.angle_beta   90.00
_cell.angle_gamma   90.00
#
_symmetry.space_group_name_H-M   'P 1'
#
loop_
_entity.id
_entity.type
_entity.pdbx_description
1 polymer ?
#
loop_
_entity_poly.entity_id
_entity_poly.type
_entity_poly.pdbx_seq_one_letter_code
_entity_poly.pdbx_strand_id
1 'polypeptide(L)'
;MAPPKGSSQPTSSQAKKQQSISSFFTPKPSATPKTTAAPKPPTVSPSSPANESRNDALTASSDEEDVVIPQKIPSRRKRIPDEEDDEDLSPVPKKPRQIVSDGNKANGRNGIMADESTGHRNSLGQASAAGVNAAKRPEASARTSKYIFSSSPVQDENEDEDTLEDRKRKEKLHERFVKRLGRPDSIAEIKRRNNFISEETEERAQGPEGEDDEGEEEEVPPKPTKGKKGAAAKKNGSKLTPMEKQYLEIKNKHLDAIIVMEVGYKFKFFGEDARIASKELGIVCIPGKFRYDEHPSEAHINRFASASFPVHRLQVHVKRLVKANHKVGVVRQIETAALKAAGDNRNAPFVRKLTNLYTKGTYVDDVETLEGPDTAAGAAAPTTGYLLCLTESNAKGWGTDEKVQVGIIAVQPATGDIIYDDFEDGFMRSEIETRLLHIAPCEFLIVGDLSKATDKLIQHLAASKTNVFGDRARVERVDKPKTMAAQSYSHITNFYAGKVKQGVDADSDSKRAVLDQSHQLSEHVTICLSAMITHMSEYGLEHVFDLTKYFQPFSARSHMLLNGNTLSSLEIYQNQTDHTEKGSLFWTMDRTRTRFGRRLLRNWVGRPLLDKTRLEQRIEAVEELKDGENTIRVDKLKHLFRNIKVDLEKVLIRIYYKKCTRSELLGALQILQRIANEYAHVDTPDKAGFSSSVINDAIASLPKISDDIVSFLEKINPQAAKEDDKYSFFREEHETEDVMERKMGIAAVEHELNEHRAVAASKIKKGKVDYVTVSGIEYLIEVKNNEIKNVPASWAKISGTKAVSRFHTPEVVKMVRERDQHKEALAAACDAAFLSLLDEIAAKYQTLRDCVHALATLDALLSLAALASQPGYVKPSFTSEIELDIVGGRHPMVEQLLLDSYVPNPLSLRNDGTRALLITGPNMGGKSSYVRSGALIAIMGQIGSYVPAESAKLGMLDAVFTRMGAFDNMLKGESTFMVELSETADILKSATKRSLVILDELGRGTSTFDGVAIAEAVLDYVVRDIQALTLFITHYQNMSRIEERFAGELKNVHVKFEESREGGKEIVFLYEVGDGVAHRSYGLNVARLAKVPEGVLEVAAVKSRELEARMGAEKVGNMSRIVQGFMQSGGEESLERLVKGIEQL
;
A
#
# COMPACT_ATOMS: atom_id res chain seq x y z
N MET A 1 72.47 5.44 -19.96
CA MET A 1 73.12 5.00 -21.22
C MET A 1 72.17 5.24 -22.39
N ALA A 2 72.69 5.62 -23.56
CA ALA A 2 71.99 5.94 -24.83
C ALA A 2 73.07 6.10 -25.94
N PRO A 3 72.76 6.33 -27.25
CA PRO A 3 71.51 6.18 -28.01
C PRO A 3 71.49 4.75 -28.63
N PRO A 4 71.48 4.42 -29.96
CA PRO A 4 71.10 5.10 -31.24
C PRO A 4 69.56 5.35 -31.39
N LYS A 5 68.88 5.82 -32.48
CA LYS A 5 69.10 6.09 -33.94
C LYS A 5 69.10 4.85 -34.88
N GLY A 6 68.66 4.87 -36.15
CA GLY A 6 67.96 5.87 -37.00
C GLY A 6 68.10 5.47 -38.50
N SER A 7 67.40 6.01 -39.51
CA SER A 7 66.16 6.82 -39.59
C SER A 7 65.92 7.29 -41.05
N SER A 8 64.79 6.96 -41.73
CA SER A 8 64.47 7.48 -43.09
C SER A 8 62.97 7.56 -43.45
N GLN A 9 62.65 8.43 -44.40
CA GLN A 9 61.37 8.79 -45.05
C GLN A 9 61.70 9.34 -46.47
N PRO A 10 60.76 9.72 -47.38
CA PRO A 10 59.28 9.76 -47.30
C PRO A 10 58.54 9.11 -48.51
N THR A 11 57.20 9.07 -48.51
CA THR A 11 56.31 9.76 -49.52
C THR A 11 54.80 9.43 -49.40
N SER A 12 53.99 10.45 -49.71
CA SER A 12 52.55 10.50 -50.09
C SER A 12 51.66 9.23 -50.18
N SER A 13 50.52 9.21 -49.45
CA SER A 13 49.17 9.58 -49.98
C SER A 13 47.95 8.93 -49.28
N GLN A 14 47.01 9.80 -48.88
CA GLN A 14 45.55 9.67 -48.77
C GLN A 14 44.83 8.44 -48.12
N ALA A 15 44.23 8.75 -46.95
CA ALA A 15 42.80 8.55 -46.63
C ALA A 15 42.21 7.11 -46.51
N LYS A 16 42.25 6.57 -45.28
CA LYS A 16 41.25 5.58 -44.80
C LYS A 16 39.91 6.26 -44.49
N LYS A 17 38.79 5.55 -44.69
CA LYS A 17 37.49 5.87 -44.07
C LYS A 17 36.85 4.61 -43.50
N GLN A 18 36.22 4.73 -42.33
CA GLN A 18 35.54 3.63 -41.65
C GLN A 18 34.19 3.30 -42.31
N GLN A 19 33.78 2.04 -42.27
CA GLN A 19 32.40 1.62 -42.53
C GLN A 19 31.64 1.52 -41.20
N SER A 20 30.33 1.82 -41.24
CA SER A 20 29.43 1.80 -40.08
C SER A 20 28.74 0.45 -39.92
N ILE A 21 28.62 -0.03 -38.68
CA ILE A 21 27.88 -1.25 -38.34
C ILE A 21 26.39 -0.92 -38.19
N SER A 22 25.55 -1.46 -39.08
CA SER A 22 24.08 -1.35 -38.98
C SER A 22 23.38 -2.48 -39.78
N SER A 23 23.62 -3.74 -39.40
CA SER A 23 23.01 -4.92 -40.06
C SER A 23 22.92 -6.17 -39.17
N PHE A 24 22.51 -5.98 -37.92
CA PHE A 24 21.95 -7.00 -37.02
C PHE A 24 20.73 -6.31 -36.35
N PHE A 25 19.51 -6.87 -36.32
CA PHE A 25 19.08 -8.25 -36.52
C PHE A 25 17.84 -8.35 -37.43
N THR A 26 17.83 -9.33 -38.34
CA THR A 26 16.63 -10.09 -38.80
C THR A 26 17.06 -11.18 -39.80
N PRO A 27 16.90 -12.48 -39.49
CA PRO A 27 16.97 -13.55 -40.48
C PRO A 27 15.58 -13.90 -41.02
N LYS A 28 15.44 -14.01 -42.35
CA LYS A 28 14.33 -14.73 -43.01
C LYS A 28 14.60 -16.25 -43.00
N PRO A 29 13.59 -17.10 -43.22
CA PRO A 29 13.77 -18.55 -43.16
C PRO A 29 14.61 -19.11 -44.32
N SER A 30 15.33 -20.21 -44.05
CA SER A 30 15.96 -21.09 -45.03
C SER A 30 15.60 -22.54 -44.66
N ALA A 31 14.90 -23.27 -45.54
CA ALA A 31 15.44 -24.05 -46.66
C ALA A 31 16.11 -25.36 -46.19
N THR A 32 15.35 -26.46 -46.32
CA THR A 32 15.73 -27.83 -45.96
C THR A 32 16.66 -28.49 -46.99
N PRO A 33 17.62 -29.34 -46.57
CA PRO A 33 18.40 -30.17 -47.48
C PRO A 33 18.06 -31.68 -47.39
N LYS A 34 17.65 -32.25 -48.53
CA LYS A 34 17.76 -33.68 -48.95
C LYS A 34 17.01 -34.77 -48.16
N THR A 35 16.24 -35.56 -48.90
CA THR A 35 15.67 -36.85 -48.50
C THR A 35 16.58 -38.03 -48.86
N THR A 36 16.43 -39.15 -48.13
CA THR A 36 16.83 -40.50 -48.58
C THR A 36 15.66 -41.19 -49.31
N ALA A 37 15.92 -42.31 -50.00
CA ALA A 37 15.05 -42.84 -51.05
C ALA A 37 14.14 -44.01 -50.64
N ALA A 38 13.05 -44.17 -51.40
CA ALA A 38 12.24 -45.39 -51.52
C ALA A 38 11.98 -45.66 -53.04
N PRO A 39 11.73 -46.90 -53.47
CA PRO A 39 11.71 -47.28 -54.89
C PRO A 39 10.37 -47.00 -55.63
N LYS A 40 10.47 -46.98 -56.97
CA LYS A 40 9.38 -46.97 -57.98
C LYS A 40 9.08 -48.43 -58.46
N PRO A 41 8.16 -48.75 -59.41
CA PRO A 41 7.27 -47.92 -60.28
C PRO A 41 5.80 -48.47 -60.31
N PRO A 42 4.93 -48.30 -61.34
CA PRO A 42 4.91 -47.39 -62.53
C PRO A 42 3.56 -46.62 -62.79
N THR A 43 3.63 -45.58 -63.65
CA THR A 43 2.66 -45.03 -64.66
C THR A 43 1.11 -45.17 -64.48
N VAL A 44 0.23 -44.24 -64.88
CA VAL A 44 0.07 -43.52 -66.19
C VAL A 44 -0.56 -42.10 -66.03
N SER A 45 -0.50 -41.28 -67.08
CA SER A 45 -0.90 -39.86 -67.29
C SER A 45 -2.33 -39.38 -66.93
N PRO A 46 -2.51 -38.04 -66.75
CA PRO A 46 -3.74 -37.30 -67.06
C PRO A 46 -3.60 -36.33 -68.26
N SER A 47 -4.72 -35.95 -68.90
CA SER A 47 -4.82 -34.81 -69.83
C SER A 47 -6.17 -34.10 -69.73
N SER A 48 -6.17 -32.78 -69.95
CA SER A 48 -7.32 -31.85 -69.92
C SER A 48 -7.83 -31.58 -71.37
N PRO A 49 -8.68 -30.56 -71.71
CA PRO A 49 -9.38 -29.54 -70.90
C PRO A 49 -10.87 -29.28 -71.30
N ALA A 50 -11.41 -28.14 -70.83
CA ALA A 50 -12.59 -27.41 -71.34
C ALA A 50 -13.99 -28.00 -70.97
N ASN A 51 -15.11 -27.24 -71.03
CA ASN A 51 -15.26 -25.83 -71.45
C ASN A 51 -16.37 -25.06 -70.66
N GLU A 52 -16.52 -23.77 -71.00
CA GLU A 52 -17.75 -22.95 -71.05
C GLU A 52 -19.09 -23.71 -71.12
N SER A 53 -20.25 -23.19 -70.70
CA SER A 53 -20.66 -21.96 -69.98
C SER A 53 -22.19 -22.00 -69.77
N ARG A 54 -22.80 -20.95 -69.20
CA ARG A 54 -24.26 -20.63 -69.26
C ARG A 54 -25.19 -21.62 -68.53
N ASN A 55 -26.42 -21.28 -68.16
CA ASN A 55 -27.09 -19.98 -67.97
C ASN A 55 -28.27 -20.17 -66.98
N ASP A 56 -28.83 -19.05 -66.50
CA ASP A 56 -30.25 -18.87 -66.15
C ASP A 56 -30.88 -19.73 -65.02
N ALA A 57 -31.87 -19.24 -64.26
CA ALA A 57 -32.30 -17.86 -64.04
C ALA A 57 -33.22 -17.74 -62.80
N LEU A 58 -33.17 -16.55 -62.19
CA LEU A 58 -34.28 -15.80 -61.58
C LEU A 58 -35.07 -16.37 -60.37
N THR A 59 -35.60 -15.39 -59.61
CA THR A 59 -36.69 -15.46 -58.61
C THR A 59 -36.45 -16.36 -57.38
N ALA A 60 -36.39 -15.85 -56.14
CA ALA A 60 -37.38 -15.03 -55.38
C ALA A 60 -38.59 -15.88 -54.92
N SER A 61 -39.15 -15.69 -53.72
CA SER A 61 -38.95 -14.65 -52.69
C SER A 61 -39.23 -15.20 -51.27
N SER A 62 -39.14 -14.31 -50.26
CA SER A 62 -40.01 -14.21 -49.06
C SER A 62 -40.25 -15.48 -48.21
N ASP A 63 -39.71 -15.61 -47.00
CA ASP A 63 -39.98 -14.85 -45.74
C ASP A 63 -41.07 -15.54 -44.89
N GLU A 64 -41.05 -15.29 -43.56
CA GLU A 64 -42.07 -15.70 -42.55
C GLU A 64 -42.24 -17.22 -42.28
N GLU A 65 -42.56 -17.72 -41.07
CA GLU A 65 -42.34 -17.23 -39.69
C GLU A 65 -42.42 -18.44 -38.69
N ASP A 66 -42.34 -18.20 -37.38
CA ASP A 66 -42.52 -19.13 -36.22
C ASP A 66 -41.61 -20.38 -36.08
N VAL A 67 -40.97 -20.78 -34.96
CA VAL A 67 -41.05 -20.54 -33.48
C VAL A 67 -41.80 -21.64 -32.68
N VAL A 68 -41.28 -22.01 -31.49
CA VAL A 68 -41.74 -23.05 -30.51
C VAL A 68 -41.49 -24.53 -30.97
N ILE A 69 -40.64 -25.42 -30.38
CA ILE A 69 -40.37 -25.91 -28.99
C ILE A 69 -41.49 -26.89 -28.50
N PRO A 70 -41.28 -28.01 -27.73
CA PRO A 70 -40.17 -28.97 -27.59
C PRO A 70 -40.60 -30.49 -27.58
N GLN A 71 -39.71 -31.39 -27.14
CA GLN A 71 -39.94 -32.68 -26.42
C GLN A 71 -40.90 -33.80 -26.95
N LYS A 72 -40.27 -34.90 -27.43
CA LYS A 72 -40.29 -36.30 -26.86
C LYS A 72 -41.60 -37.10 -26.61
N ILE A 73 -41.56 -38.41 -26.95
CA ILE A 73 -42.35 -39.57 -26.39
C ILE A 73 -43.81 -39.73 -26.94
N PRO A 74 -44.47 -40.92 -27.08
CA PRO A 74 -44.07 -42.36 -27.09
C PRO A 74 -44.62 -43.27 -28.26
N SER A 75 -43.97 -44.44 -28.46
CA SER A 75 -44.55 -45.79 -28.76
C SER A 75 -45.10 -46.24 -30.15
N ARG A 76 -44.90 -47.57 -30.43
CA ARG A 76 -45.88 -48.60 -30.91
C ARG A 76 -45.70 -49.29 -32.30
N ARG A 77 -44.84 -50.33 -32.34
CA ARG A 77 -44.99 -51.67 -33.02
C ARG A 77 -45.52 -51.79 -34.48
N LYS A 78 -44.70 -52.29 -35.45
CA LYS A 78 -44.72 -53.68 -36.05
C LYS A 78 -43.89 -53.88 -37.35
N ARG A 79 -43.29 -55.09 -37.48
CA ARG A 79 -42.56 -55.72 -38.64
C ARG A 79 -41.16 -55.12 -38.96
N ILE A 80 -40.03 -55.86 -38.97
CA ILE A 80 -39.60 -57.15 -39.62
C ILE A 80 -39.27 -56.92 -41.12
N PRO A 81 -38.11 -57.37 -41.67
CA PRO A 81 -37.12 -58.37 -41.19
C PRO A 81 -35.68 -57.84 -40.92
N ASP A 82 -34.73 -58.55 -40.29
CA ASP A 82 -34.69 -59.73 -39.39
C ASP A 82 -33.34 -59.68 -38.58
N GLU A 83 -33.29 -60.33 -37.39
CA GLU A 83 -32.15 -60.98 -36.66
C GLU A 83 -30.68 -60.53 -36.92
N GLU A 84 -29.75 -60.26 -35.97
CA GLU A 84 -29.58 -60.38 -34.49
C GLU A 84 -28.58 -59.25 -34.04
N ASP A 85 -28.37 -58.82 -32.77
CA ASP A 85 -29.23 -58.64 -31.57
C ASP A 85 -28.49 -57.75 -30.51
N ASP A 86 -29.25 -57.19 -29.57
CA ASP A 86 -29.03 -56.56 -28.23
C ASP A 86 -27.62 -56.34 -27.59
N GLU A 87 -27.31 -55.15 -27.06
CA GLU A 87 -27.52 -54.62 -25.66
C GLU A 87 -26.77 -55.42 -24.55
N ASP A 88 -25.73 -54.89 -23.88
CA ASP A 88 -25.65 -53.79 -22.89
C ASP A 88 -26.32 -54.09 -21.52
N LEU A 89 -25.56 -53.99 -20.42
CA LEU A 89 -26.02 -53.72 -19.04
C LEU A 89 -24.87 -53.61 -18.01
N SER A 90 -25.05 -52.71 -17.04
CA SER A 90 -24.09 -52.30 -15.98
C SER A 90 -23.91 -53.36 -14.84
N PRO A 91 -22.86 -53.33 -13.97
CA PRO A 91 -22.61 -52.21 -13.03
C PRO A 91 -21.16 -51.90 -12.55
N VAL A 92 -21.09 -50.83 -11.74
CA VAL A 92 -20.02 -50.25 -10.89
C VAL A 92 -19.43 -51.26 -9.86
N PRO A 93 -18.20 -51.10 -9.26
CA PRO A 93 -16.96 -50.35 -9.62
C PRO A 93 -15.67 -51.23 -9.64
N LYS A 94 -14.50 -50.68 -10.03
CA LYS A 94 -13.18 -50.82 -9.32
C LYS A 94 -11.98 -50.12 -10.02
N LYS A 95 -10.97 -49.75 -9.21
CA LYS A 95 -9.55 -49.50 -9.64
C LYS A 95 -8.78 -50.85 -9.67
N PRO A 96 -7.47 -50.88 -9.99
CA PRO A 96 -6.82 -50.65 -11.29
C PRO A 96 -6.00 -51.90 -11.71
N ARG A 97 -5.42 -51.95 -12.93
CA ARG A 97 -4.00 -52.34 -13.13
C ARG A 97 -3.47 -52.27 -14.57
N GLN A 98 -2.16 -52.00 -14.59
CA GLN A 98 -1.18 -52.04 -15.67
C GLN A 98 -0.64 -53.48 -15.87
N ILE A 99 0.07 -53.72 -16.99
CA ILE A 99 1.15 -54.72 -17.23
C ILE A 99 0.90 -55.77 -18.34
N VAL A 100 1.77 -55.72 -19.35
CA VAL A 100 2.47 -56.83 -20.04
C VAL A 100 3.91 -56.28 -20.18
N SER A 101 4.93 -56.76 -19.45
CA SER A 101 5.81 -57.94 -19.70
C SER A 101 6.59 -57.82 -21.04
N ASP A 102 7.88 -58.19 -21.18
CA ASP A 102 8.80 -59.04 -20.38
C ASP A 102 10.14 -58.31 -20.07
N GLY A 103 11.12 -58.81 -19.28
CA GLY A 103 11.18 -59.99 -18.41
C GLY A 103 12.63 -60.48 -18.15
N ASN A 104 12.82 -61.37 -17.15
CA ASN A 104 14.07 -62.08 -16.74
C ASN A 104 15.19 -61.26 -16.03
N LYS A 105 15.88 -61.76 -14.97
CA LYS A 105 15.64 -62.94 -14.10
C LYS A 105 16.50 -62.94 -12.82
N ALA A 106 15.98 -63.53 -11.73
CA ALA A 106 16.68 -64.23 -10.61
C ALA A 106 17.73 -63.44 -9.76
N ASN A 107 18.01 -63.72 -8.48
CA ASN A 107 17.43 -64.53 -7.38
C ASN A 107 18.01 -63.93 -6.06
N GLY A 108 17.39 -63.98 -4.87
CA GLY A 108 16.04 -64.39 -4.46
C GLY A 108 15.98 -64.85 -2.99
N ARG A 109 14.80 -64.74 -2.35
CA ARG A 109 14.30 -65.52 -1.17
C ARG A 109 15.00 -65.31 0.20
N ASN A 110 14.33 -65.42 1.37
CA ASN A 110 12.91 -65.68 1.75
C ASN A 110 12.64 -65.02 3.14
N GLY A 111 11.46 -64.45 3.40
CA GLY A 111 10.46 -65.03 4.32
C GLY A 111 10.40 -64.27 5.67
N ILE A 112 9.43 -64.43 6.59
CA ILE A 112 8.13 -65.13 6.65
C ILE A 112 7.36 -64.55 7.88
N MET A 113 6.01 -64.41 7.84
CA MET A 113 5.02 -64.26 8.97
C MET A 113 5.29 -63.21 10.09
N ALA A 114 4.38 -62.31 10.47
CA ALA A 114 3.03 -62.42 11.08
C ALA A 114 3.01 -62.63 12.61
N ASP A 115 1.92 -62.15 13.24
CA ASP A 115 1.45 -62.37 14.63
C ASP A 115 1.90 -61.39 15.76
N GLU A 116 1.23 -61.52 16.92
CA GLU A 116 1.06 -60.52 17.99
C GLU A 116 2.19 -60.34 19.04
N SER A 117 2.05 -59.25 19.81
CA SER A 117 2.39 -59.10 21.25
C SER A 117 3.80 -58.63 21.70
N THR A 118 3.77 -57.65 22.62
CA THR A 118 4.67 -57.39 23.78
C THR A 118 6.19 -57.67 23.69
N GLY A 119 7.04 -56.66 23.97
CA GLY A 119 8.44 -56.94 24.36
C GLY A 119 9.45 -55.77 24.38
N HIS A 120 9.45 -54.97 25.45
CA HIS A 120 10.56 -54.13 25.97
C HIS A 120 11.72 -53.60 25.09
N ARG A 121 11.81 -52.25 25.05
CA ARG A 121 12.99 -51.41 25.37
C ARG A 121 14.40 -51.85 24.95
N ASN A 122 15.03 -51.03 24.09
CA ASN A 122 16.27 -50.26 24.36
C ASN A 122 16.67 -49.45 23.11
N SER A 123 17.38 -48.30 23.13
CA SER A 123 17.56 -47.23 24.12
C SER A 123 18.49 -46.15 23.52
N LEU A 124 18.21 -44.86 23.75
CA LEU A 124 19.11 -43.70 23.52
C LEU A 124 19.51 -43.36 22.06
N GLY A 125 19.71 -42.06 21.80
CA GLY A 125 20.09 -41.53 20.48
C GLY A 125 19.61 -40.10 20.21
N GLN A 126 19.99 -39.12 21.05
CA GLN A 126 19.78 -37.71 20.72
C GLN A 126 20.79 -37.26 19.65
N ALA A 127 20.32 -36.61 18.59
CA ALA A 127 21.13 -35.80 17.68
C ALA A 127 20.27 -34.63 17.17
N SER A 128 20.91 -33.48 16.94
CA SER A 128 20.24 -32.19 16.70
C SER A 128 20.33 -31.73 15.23
N ALA A 129 19.55 -30.69 14.94
CA ALA A 129 19.76 -29.68 13.89
C ALA A 129 19.37 -29.99 12.42
N ALA A 130 18.57 -29.04 11.91
CA ALA A 130 18.67 -28.38 10.59
C ALA A 130 18.55 -29.18 9.28
N GLY A 131 17.55 -28.78 8.48
CA GLY A 131 17.37 -29.15 7.07
C GLY A 131 15.93 -29.57 6.76
N VAL A 132 15.35 -29.32 5.58
CA VAL A 132 15.81 -28.57 4.39
C VAL A 132 14.55 -28.03 3.68
N ASN A 133 14.55 -26.80 3.17
CA ASN A 133 13.78 -26.42 1.96
C ASN A 133 14.15 -24.99 1.47
N ALA A 134 15.26 -24.87 0.74
CA ALA A 134 15.61 -23.65 -0.01
C ALA A 134 15.45 -23.91 -1.51
N ALA A 135 14.58 -23.14 -2.19
CA ALA A 135 14.30 -23.31 -3.61
C ALA A 135 15.48 -22.83 -4.50
N LYS A 136 15.75 -23.55 -5.59
CA LYS A 136 16.86 -23.26 -6.52
C LYS A 136 16.64 -21.92 -7.26
N ARG A 137 17.72 -21.14 -7.39
CA ARG A 137 17.82 -20.05 -8.38
C ARG A 137 18.47 -20.56 -9.69
N PRO A 138 18.13 -19.99 -10.85
CA PRO A 138 18.72 -20.41 -12.14
C PRO A 138 20.17 -19.94 -12.29
N GLU A 139 20.95 -20.68 -13.09
CA GLU A 139 22.39 -20.42 -13.31
C GLU A 139 22.64 -19.20 -14.21
N ALA A 140 23.73 -18.47 -13.92
CA ALA A 140 24.18 -17.33 -14.71
C ALA A 140 25.44 -17.68 -15.53
N SER A 141 25.48 -17.23 -16.79
CA SER A 141 26.56 -17.54 -17.73
C SER A 141 27.95 -17.09 -17.23
N ALA A 142 28.97 -17.90 -17.51
CA ALA A 142 30.36 -17.80 -17.02
C ALA A 142 31.15 -16.56 -17.50
N ARG A 143 30.50 -15.53 -18.07
CA ARG A 143 31.11 -14.25 -18.46
C ARG A 143 30.87 -13.12 -17.45
N THR A 144 30.04 -13.35 -16.44
CA THR A 144 29.57 -12.31 -15.48
C THR A 144 30.37 -12.28 -14.17
N SER A 145 31.16 -13.30 -13.87
CA SER A 145 31.84 -13.52 -12.57
C SER A 145 33.06 -12.61 -12.28
N LYS A 146 33.35 -11.61 -13.11
CA LYS A 146 34.57 -10.78 -13.01
C LYS A 146 34.39 -9.34 -12.49
N TYR A 147 33.16 -8.96 -12.14
CA TYR A 147 32.82 -7.59 -11.70
C TYR A 147 31.82 -7.56 -10.53
N ILE A 148 32.00 -8.43 -9.54
CA ILE A 148 31.34 -8.33 -8.23
C ILE A 148 32.42 -7.98 -7.21
N PHE A 149 32.21 -6.87 -6.48
CA PHE A 149 33.09 -6.43 -5.40
C PHE A 149 32.22 -6.25 -4.15
N SER A 150 32.39 -7.11 -3.16
CA SER A 150 31.60 -7.11 -1.93
C SER A 150 32.17 -6.13 -0.90
N SER A 151 31.29 -5.38 -0.23
CA SER A 151 31.65 -4.46 0.83
C SER A 151 31.37 -5.05 2.22
N SER A 152 32.35 -4.91 3.12
CA SER A 152 32.30 -5.21 4.56
C SER A 152 32.39 -6.70 4.96
N PRO A 153 32.95 -7.01 6.16
CA PRO A 153 33.47 -8.33 6.48
C PRO A 153 32.51 -9.19 7.32
N VAL A 154 32.79 -10.50 7.33
CA VAL A 154 32.41 -11.45 8.38
C VAL A 154 33.70 -12.04 8.93
N GLN A 155 33.75 -12.30 10.24
CA GLN A 155 34.87 -13.01 10.88
C GLN A 155 34.65 -14.51 10.71
N ASP A 156 35.63 -15.23 10.15
CA ASP A 156 35.73 -16.69 10.25
C ASP A 156 37.02 -17.01 11.01
N GLU A 157 36.89 -17.75 12.11
CA GLU A 157 38.00 -18.23 12.93
C GLU A 157 38.49 -19.58 12.39
N ASN A 158 39.59 -19.59 11.63
CA ASN A 158 40.39 -20.79 11.36
C ASN A 158 41.86 -20.38 11.18
N GLU A 159 42.76 -20.92 12.00
CA GLU A 159 44.20 -20.62 11.96
C GLU A 159 44.96 -21.63 11.09
N ASP A 160 45.27 -21.26 9.85
CA ASP A 160 46.30 -21.94 9.05
C ASP A 160 47.68 -21.28 9.29
N GLU A 161 48.68 -22.07 9.70
CA GLU A 161 50.02 -21.56 10.03
C GLU A 161 50.80 -21.05 8.79
N ASP A 162 50.91 -19.73 8.70
CA ASP A 162 51.64 -19.00 7.65
C ASP A 162 53.14 -19.37 7.64
N THR A 163 53.63 -20.02 6.58
CA THR A 163 55.00 -20.55 6.53
C THR A 163 56.08 -19.48 6.63
N LEU A 164 57.28 -19.86 7.10
CA LEU A 164 58.45 -18.95 7.17
C LEU A 164 58.87 -18.38 5.80
N GLU A 165 58.53 -19.03 4.69
CA GLU A 165 58.76 -18.49 3.35
C GLU A 165 57.68 -17.48 2.95
N ASP A 166 56.40 -17.77 3.24
CA ASP A 166 55.29 -16.86 2.96
C ASP A 166 55.37 -15.59 3.80
N ARG A 167 55.79 -15.66 5.06
CA ARG A 167 56.06 -14.48 5.90
C ARG A 167 57.12 -13.57 5.26
N LYS A 168 58.27 -14.13 4.85
CA LYS A 168 59.33 -13.39 4.12
C LYS A 168 58.89 -12.88 2.76
N ARG A 169 57.94 -13.55 2.10
CA ARG A 169 57.35 -13.14 0.82
C ARG A 169 56.38 -11.97 0.99
N LYS A 170 55.54 -12.00 2.03
CA LYS A 170 54.65 -10.90 2.45
C LYS A 170 55.46 -9.67 2.88
N GLU A 171 56.53 -9.85 3.67
CA GLU A 171 57.47 -8.76 4.02
C GLU A 171 58.12 -8.12 2.79
N LYS A 172 58.68 -8.90 1.86
CA LYS A 172 59.27 -8.37 0.62
C LYS A 172 58.26 -7.68 -0.31
N LEU A 173 56.98 -8.08 -0.26
CA LEU A 173 55.89 -7.36 -0.92
C LEU A 173 55.55 -6.05 -0.21
N HIS A 174 55.49 -6.05 1.12
CA HIS A 174 55.26 -4.86 1.94
C HIS A 174 56.39 -3.83 1.77
N GLU A 175 57.67 -4.24 1.85
CA GLU A 175 58.82 -3.39 1.54
C GLU A 175 58.72 -2.75 0.16
N ARG A 176 58.33 -3.52 -0.86
CA ARG A 176 58.17 -3.03 -2.24
C ARG A 176 56.97 -2.09 -2.40
N PHE A 177 55.91 -2.30 -1.64
CA PHE A 177 54.76 -1.41 -1.58
C PHE A 177 55.12 -0.08 -0.90
N VAL A 178 55.77 -0.13 0.26
CA VAL A 178 56.24 1.05 1.02
C VAL A 178 57.31 1.83 0.24
N LYS A 179 58.28 1.16 -0.42
CA LYS A 179 59.24 1.83 -1.33
C LYS A 179 58.59 2.49 -2.55
N ARG A 180 57.37 2.08 -2.93
CA ARG A 180 56.58 2.67 -4.03
C ARG A 180 55.62 3.79 -3.57
N LEU A 181 55.53 4.03 -2.27
CA LEU A 181 54.68 5.03 -1.62
C LEU A 181 55.48 6.04 -0.76
N GLY A 182 56.81 6.08 -0.92
CA GLY A 182 57.66 7.02 -0.20
C GLY A 182 57.40 8.49 -0.57
N ARG A 183 57.34 9.45 0.37
CA ARG A 183 57.39 9.35 1.84
C ARG A 183 56.52 10.46 2.47
N PRO A 184 56.05 10.29 3.72
CA PRO A 184 55.30 11.32 4.42
C PRO A 184 56.23 12.41 4.97
N ASP A 185 56.24 13.59 4.34
CA ASP A 185 56.74 14.85 4.94
C ASP A 185 56.29 16.15 4.22
N SER A 186 55.43 16.05 3.18
CA SER A 186 55.02 17.18 2.33
C SER A 186 54.14 18.24 3.00
N ILE A 187 53.82 18.08 4.30
CA ILE A 187 53.16 19.11 5.12
C ILE A 187 54.17 20.16 5.62
N ALA A 188 55.46 19.81 5.77
CA ALA A 188 56.51 20.75 6.17
C ALA A 188 56.91 21.73 5.05
N GLU A 189 56.83 21.31 3.78
CA GLU A 189 57.22 22.15 2.64
C GLU A 189 56.16 23.19 2.23
N ILE A 190 54.86 22.88 2.40
CA ILE A 190 53.79 23.85 2.09
C ILE A 190 53.85 25.04 3.05
N LYS A 191 54.11 24.80 4.35
CA LYS A 191 54.35 25.88 5.34
C LYS A 191 55.64 26.68 5.09
N ARG A 192 56.56 26.21 4.24
CA ARG A 192 57.78 26.96 3.86
C ARG A 192 57.63 27.81 2.60
N ARG A 193 56.49 27.76 1.89
CA ARG A 193 56.36 28.39 0.56
C ARG A 193 55.75 29.80 0.54
N ASN A 194 55.13 30.24 1.65
CA ASN A 194 54.48 31.55 1.77
C ASN A 194 55.05 32.44 2.91
N ASN A 195 56.20 32.10 3.50
CA ASN A 195 56.87 33.01 4.44
C ASN A 195 57.51 34.18 3.68
N PHE A 196 56.81 35.32 3.68
CA PHE A 196 57.38 36.62 3.36
C PHE A 196 57.09 37.58 4.53
N ILE A 197 58.03 37.63 5.47
CA ILE A 197 58.33 38.73 6.38
C ILE A 197 59.73 38.42 6.92
N SER A 198 60.61 39.43 6.91
CA SER A 198 61.86 39.47 7.68
C SER A 198 61.69 40.51 8.78
N GLU A 199 62.32 40.27 9.92
CA GLU A 199 62.19 41.11 11.12
C GLU A 199 62.88 42.47 10.95
N GLU A 200 62.32 43.51 11.57
CA GLU A 200 63.10 44.60 12.19
C GLU A 200 62.32 45.21 13.37
N THR A 201 62.76 44.80 14.57
CA THR A 201 62.87 45.49 15.89
C THR A 201 61.83 46.49 16.43
N GLU A 202 61.68 46.46 17.78
CA GLU A 202 61.21 47.54 18.70
C GLU A 202 59.71 47.97 18.65
N GLU A 203 59.05 48.33 19.77
CA GLU A 203 59.31 48.03 21.19
C GLU A 203 57.99 48.04 22.01
N ARG A 204 58.02 47.42 23.20
CA ARG A 204 57.25 47.75 24.43
C ARG A 204 55.75 48.15 24.41
N ALA A 205 55.02 47.34 25.20
CA ALA A 205 54.27 47.73 26.42
C ALA A 205 52.73 47.92 26.40
N GLN A 206 52.10 47.14 27.29
CA GLN A 206 50.97 47.48 28.20
C GLN A 206 49.63 47.98 27.65
N GLY A 207 48.55 47.47 28.23
CA GLY A 207 47.25 48.16 28.32
C GLY A 207 46.06 47.30 27.91
N PRO A 208 45.01 47.16 28.76
CA PRO A 208 43.85 46.31 28.47
C PRO A 208 42.56 47.14 28.27
N GLU A 209 41.42 46.43 28.27
CA GLU A 209 40.04 46.94 28.30
C GLU A 209 39.56 47.60 26.98
N GLY A 210 38.31 47.42 26.55
CA GLY A 210 37.25 46.56 27.12
C GLY A 210 35.93 46.66 26.33
N GLU A 211 34.93 45.94 26.84
CA GLU A 211 33.47 46.08 26.60
C GLU A 211 32.90 45.77 25.20
N ASP A 212 31.66 45.29 25.24
CA ASP A 212 30.80 44.88 24.13
C ASP A 212 30.03 46.07 23.54
N ASP A 213 29.51 45.96 22.29
CA ASP A 213 28.09 46.25 22.03
C ASP A 213 27.59 45.66 20.67
N GLU A 214 26.28 45.78 20.45
CA GLU A 214 25.48 45.31 19.31
C GLU A 214 25.71 46.08 17.97
N GLY A 215 25.22 45.52 16.85
CA GLY A 215 25.13 46.23 15.56
C GLY A 215 24.82 45.33 14.35
N GLU A 216 23.83 45.70 13.55
CA GLU A 216 23.34 44.94 12.36
C GLU A 216 23.73 45.59 11.00
N GLU A 217 23.27 44.94 9.92
CA GLU A 217 23.01 45.48 8.56
C GLU A 217 24.14 45.61 7.51
N GLU A 218 23.71 45.96 6.29
CA GLU A 218 24.23 45.53 4.98
C GLU A 218 25.39 46.39 4.41
N GLU A 219 26.19 45.81 3.50
CA GLU A 219 27.01 46.58 2.54
C GLU A 219 26.54 46.43 1.08
N VAL A 220 26.24 47.57 0.46
CA VAL A 220 25.94 47.74 -0.98
C VAL A 220 27.21 48.26 -1.70
N PRO A 221 27.55 47.80 -2.93
CA PRO A 221 28.95 47.76 -3.36
C PRO A 221 29.53 49.05 -3.98
N PRO A 222 30.85 49.27 -3.88
CA PRO A 222 31.54 50.44 -4.44
C PRO A 222 31.71 50.41 -5.97
N LYS A 223 31.90 51.62 -6.54
CA LYS A 223 32.03 51.90 -7.99
C LYS A 223 33.49 52.28 -8.40
N PRO A 224 33.81 52.40 -9.70
CA PRO A 224 35.12 51.96 -10.21
C PRO A 224 36.17 53.05 -10.46
N THR A 225 37.43 52.64 -10.56
CA THR A 225 38.55 53.42 -11.10
C THR A 225 38.98 52.96 -12.50
N LYS A 226 39.44 53.91 -13.32
CA LYS A 226 40.07 53.69 -14.64
C LYS A 226 41.59 53.60 -14.41
N GLY A 227 42.41 52.80 -15.09
CA GLY A 227 42.15 51.81 -16.14
C GLY A 227 43.34 51.74 -17.12
N LYS A 228 43.79 50.54 -17.51
CA LYS A 228 44.78 50.32 -18.59
C LYS A 228 44.42 49.07 -19.40
N LYS A 229 44.60 49.13 -20.73
CA LYS A 229 44.17 48.07 -21.66
C LYS A 229 45.16 46.89 -21.64
N GLY A 230 44.66 45.71 -21.28
CA GLY A 230 45.35 44.42 -21.37
C GLY A 230 44.33 43.31 -21.63
N ALA A 231 44.74 42.24 -22.31
CA ALA A 231 43.88 41.18 -22.88
C ALA A 231 42.63 40.80 -22.06
N ALA A 232 41.46 40.74 -22.71
CA ALA A 232 40.20 40.38 -22.10
C ALA A 232 40.19 38.90 -21.65
N ALA A 233 40.42 38.67 -20.36
CA ALA A 233 40.20 37.38 -19.73
C ALA A 233 38.70 37.02 -19.83
N LYS A 234 38.38 35.92 -20.50
CA LYS A 234 37.01 35.39 -20.53
C LYS A 234 36.59 35.04 -19.09
N LYS A 235 35.44 35.55 -18.64
CA LYS A 235 34.75 34.93 -17.49
C LYS A 235 34.55 33.45 -17.80
N ASN A 236 34.96 32.57 -16.87
CA ASN A 236 34.70 31.13 -16.98
C ASN A 236 33.20 30.89 -16.83
N GLY A 237 32.46 30.92 -17.93
CA GLY A 237 31.07 30.49 -17.95
C GLY A 237 30.98 29.02 -17.57
N SER A 238 30.10 28.69 -16.62
CA SER A 238 29.88 27.31 -16.15
C SER A 238 29.77 26.35 -17.34
N LYS A 239 30.57 25.28 -17.30
CA LYS A 239 30.75 24.30 -18.39
C LYS A 239 29.47 23.53 -18.75
N LEU A 240 28.45 23.60 -17.90
CA LEU A 240 27.18 22.89 -18.06
C LEU A 240 26.42 23.33 -19.32
N THR A 241 25.80 22.35 -19.97
CA THR A 241 24.91 22.60 -21.13
C THR A 241 23.67 23.40 -20.70
N PRO A 242 22.97 24.08 -21.63
CA PRO A 242 21.73 24.79 -21.30
C PRO A 242 20.64 23.91 -20.67
N MET A 243 20.60 22.63 -21.04
CA MET A 243 19.70 21.62 -20.45
C MET A 243 20.07 21.30 -18.99
N GLU A 244 21.36 21.14 -18.69
CA GLU A 244 21.83 20.91 -17.32
C GLU A 244 21.66 22.15 -16.43
N LYS A 245 21.64 23.35 -17.01
CA LYS A 245 21.30 24.61 -16.33
C LYS A 245 19.80 24.69 -16.00
N GLN A 246 18.91 24.38 -16.95
CA GLN A 246 17.47 24.20 -16.66
C GLN A 246 17.22 23.14 -15.58
N TYR A 247 17.96 22.02 -15.62
CA TYR A 247 17.86 20.97 -14.60
C TYR A 247 18.24 21.48 -13.22
N LEU A 248 19.39 22.14 -13.07
CA LEU A 248 19.82 22.68 -11.77
C LEU A 248 18.88 23.78 -11.26
N GLU A 249 18.33 24.64 -12.11
CA GLU A 249 17.38 25.67 -11.68
C GLU A 249 16.11 25.06 -11.05
N ILE A 250 15.62 23.94 -11.58
CA ILE A 250 14.48 23.21 -11.02
C ILE A 250 14.91 22.39 -9.79
N LYS A 251 16.03 21.66 -9.87
CA LYS A 251 16.53 20.82 -8.77
C LYS A 251 16.90 21.63 -7.53
N ASN A 252 17.39 22.86 -7.68
CA ASN A 252 17.68 23.75 -6.56
C ASN A 252 16.42 24.23 -5.81
N LYS A 253 15.24 24.22 -6.47
CA LYS A 253 13.94 24.53 -5.86
C LYS A 253 13.29 23.31 -5.20
N HIS A 254 13.70 22.10 -5.60
CA HIS A 254 13.14 20.82 -5.15
C HIS A 254 14.26 19.80 -4.90
N LEU A 255 15.15 20.10 -3.95
CA LEU A 255 16.35 19.29 -3.69
C LEU A 255 16.00 17.87 -3.20
N ASP A 256 14.89 17.73 -2.47
CA ASP A 256 14.35 16.49 -1.90
C ASP A 256 13.59 15.61 -2.92
N ALA A 257 13.25 16.14 -4.09
CA ALA A 257 12.48 15.45 -5.13
C ALA A 257 13.38 14.89 -6.24
N ILE A 258 13.11 13.67 -6.69
CA ILE A 258 13.77 13.06 -7.85
C ILE A 258 13.20 13.68 -9.13
N ILE A 259 14.03 14.36 -9.93
CA ILE A 259 13.59 15.11 -11.11
C ILE A 259 13.64 14.25 -12.38
N VAL A 260 12.45 13.99 -12.93
CA VAL A 260 12.20 13.18 -14.14
C VAL A 260 12.00 14.15 -15.33
N MET A 261 13.08 14.47 -16.05
CA MET A 261 13.06 15.51 -17.09
C MET A 261 12.81 14.98 -18.50
N GLU A 262 11.83 15.55 -19.21
CA GLU A 262 11.49 15.21 -20.60
C GLU A 262 12.52 15.75 -21.61
N VAL A 263 13.04 14.87 -22.46
CA VAL A 263 14.05 15.18 -23.49
C VAL A 263 13.65 14.51 -24.81
N GLY A 264 12.63 15.06 -25.46
CA GLY A 264 11.98 14.45 -26.63
C GLY A 264 11.28 13.15 -26.26
N TYR A 265 11.47 12.08 -27.03
CA TYR A 265 10.78 10.79 -26.87
C TYR A 265 11.10 10.00 -25.57
N LYS A 266 11.87 10.57 -24.63
CA LYS A 266 12.30 9.91 -23.39
C LYS A 266 12.43 10.87 -22.21
N PHE A 267 12.20 10.35 -21.01
CA PHE A 267 12.56 11.00 -19.75
C PHE A 267 14.00 10.67 -19.36
N LYS A 268 14.66 11.58 -18.67
CA LYS A 268 16.08 11.50 -18.27
C LYS A 268 16.28 12.03 -16.84
N PHE A 269 17.08 11.31 -16.07
CA PHE A 269 17.60 11.69 -14.76
C PHE A 269 19.04 12.21 -14.88
N PHE A 270 19.50 13.01 -13.90
CA PHE A 270 20.86 13.54 -13.86
C PHE A 270 21.46 13.45 -12.44
N GLY A 271 22.77 13.23 -12.35
CA GLY A 271 23.50 13.24 -11.08
C GLY A 271 23.06 12.12 -10.12
N GLU A 272 22.85 12.46 -8.86
CA GLU A 272 22.40 11.54 -7.80
C GLU A 272 21.03 10.90 -8.11
N ASP A 273 20.09 11.68 -8.62
CA ASP A 273 18.77 11.21 -9.09
C ASP A 273 18.91 10.08 -10.13
N ALA A 274 19.97 10.09 -10.95
CA ALA A 274 20.26 9.00 -11.89
C ALA A 274 20.88 7.76 -11.22
N ARG A 275 21.59 7.91 -10.09
CA ARG A 275 22.04 6.77 -9.27
C ARG A 275 20.85 6.08 -8.61
N ILE A 276 19.97 6.86 -7.98
CA ILE A 276 18.75 6.36 -7.33
C ILE A 276 17.85 5.67 -8.36
N ALA A 277 17.55 6.33 -9.48
CA ALA A 277 16.77 5.74 -10.57
C ALA A 277 17.40 4.44 -11.10
N SER A 278 18.73 4.35 -11.20
CA SER A 278 19.41 3.12 -11.62
C SER A 278 19.22 1.98 -10.62
N LYS A 279 19.34 2.25 -9.32
CA LYS A 279 19.09 1.30 -8.23
C LYS A 279 17.63 0.83 -8.19
N GLU A 280 16.68 1.75 -8.05
CA GLU A 280 15.26 1.39 -7.81
C GLU A 280 14.54 0.91 -9.07
N LEU A 281 14.91 1.38 -10.27
CA LEU A 281 14.25 1.00 -11.53
C LEU A 281 14.93 -0.15 -12.27
N GLY A 282 16.21 -0.46 -11.96
CA GLY A 282 17.01 -1.46 -12.66
C GLY A 282 17.48 -1.00 -14.05
N ILE A 283 17.63 0.31 -14.26
CA ILE A 283 18.04 0.92 -15.54
C ILE A 283 19.53 1.30 -15.51
N VAL A 284 20.19 1.36 -16.68
CA VAL A 284 21.62 1.66 -16.77
C VAL A 284 21.91 3.14 -16.46
N CYS A 285 22.75 3.41 -15.46
CA CYS A 285 23.36 4.73 -15.25
C CYS A 285 24.61 4.89 -16.12
N ILE A 286 24.61 5.91 -16.98
CA ILE A 286 25.77 6.34 -17.77
C ILE A 286 26.69 7.18 -16.86
N PRO A 287 27.99 6.84 -16.70
CA PRO A 287 28.88 7.54 -15.79
C PRO A 287 29.08 9.04 -16.09
N GLY A 288 29.17 9.83 -15.03
CA GLY A 288 29.43 11.27 -15.02
C GLY A 288 29.49 11.80 -13.58
N LYS A 289 29.43 13.13 -13.41
CA LYS A 289 29.34 13.82 -12.12
C LYS A 289 28.06 13.41 -11.40
N PHE A 290 28.13 12.99 -10.15
CA PHE A 290 26.94 12.64 -9.36
C PHE A 290 26.43 13.83 -8.55
N ARG A 291 27.33 14.57 -7.88
CA ARG A 291 26.90 15.65 -7.01
C ARG A 291 26.49 16.92 -7.76
N TYR A 292 25.57 17.68 -7.18
CA TYR A 292 25.11 18.95 -7.74
C TYR A 292 26.08 20.11 -7.44
N ASP A 293 26.72 20.15 -6.27
CA ASP A 293 27.76 21.12 -5.87
C ASP A 293 29.07 20.97 -6.68
N GLU A 294 29.84 22.05 -6.84
CA GLU A 294 31.14 22.02 -7.54
C GLU A 294 32.28 21.49 -6.65
N HIS A 295 32.15 20.25 -6.17
CA HIS A 295 33.15 19.60 -5.32
C HIS A 295 34.47 19.30 -6.08
N PRO A 296 35.66 19.60 -5.51
CA PRO A 296 36.95 19.40 -6.18
C PRO A 296 37.20 17.98 -6.68
N SER A 297 36.67 16.95 -6.01
CA SER A 297 36.86 15.54 -6.41
C SER A 297 36.23 15.21 -7.77
N GLU A 298 35.14 15.88 -8.15
CA GLU A 298 34.43 15.62 -9.42
C GLU A 298 34.69 16.72 -10.48
N ALA A 299 35.49 17.75 -10.17
CA ALA A 299 35.76 18.90 -11.05
C ALA A 299 36.44 18.55 -12.40
N HIS A 300 36.98 17.34 -12.53
CA HIS A 300 37.53 16.79 -13.77
C HIS A 300 36.44 16.25 -14.73
N ILE A 301 35.19 16.10 -14.27
CA ILE A 301 34.07 15.53 -15.04
C ILE A 301 33.15 16.65 -15.53
N ASN A 302 33.02 16.81 -16.85
CA ASN A 302 32.32 17.94 -17.47
C ASN A 302 30.83 17.66 -17.82
N ARG A 303 30.22 16.59 -17.29
CA ARG A 303 28.81 16.21 -17.53
C ARG A 303 28.25 15.49 -16.31
N PHE A 304 26.95 15.59 -16.07
CA PHE A 304 26.29 14.75 -15.06
C PHE A 304 26.23 13.26 -15.46
N ALA A 305 26.22 12.37 -14.46
CA ALA A 305 25.75 11.00 -14.60
C ALA A 305 24.29 11.00 -15.07
N SER A 306 23.84 9.99 -15.81
CA SER A 306 22.44 9.98 -16.27
C SER A 306 21.86 8.62 -16.62
N ALA A 307 20.56 8.47 -16.38
CA ALA A 307 19.74 7.33 -16.78
C ALA A 307 18.51 7.83 -17.56
N SER A 308 17.87 6.99 -18.39
CA SER A 308 16.69 7.41 -19.18
C SER A 308 15.79 6.26 -19.61
N PHE A 309 14.48 6.52 -19.75
CA PHE A 309 13.47 5.57 -20.24
C PHE A 309 12.46 6.25 -21.22
N PRO A 310 11.76 5.51 -22.11
CA PRO A 310 10.83 6.10 -23.10
C PRO A 310 9.60 6.77 -22.47
N VAL A 311 9.06 7.84 -23.08
CA VAL A 311 7.93 8.62 -22.51
C VAL A 311 6.73 7.75 -22.08
N HIS A 312 6.33 6.75 -22.88
CA HIS A 312 5.21 5.85 -22.57
C HIS A 312 5.43 4.93 -21.35
N ARG A 313 6.62 4.93 -20.73
CA ARG A 313 6.91 4.18 -19.49
C ARG A 313 6.85 5.05 -18.23
N LEU A 314 6.49 6.33 -18.34
CA LEU A 314 6.44 7.28 -17.22
C LEU A 314 5.73 6.72 -15.98
N GLN A 315 4.44 6.38 -16.08
CA GLN A 315 3.66 5.96 -14.92
C GLN A 315 4.23 4.70 -14.24
N VAL A 316 4.76 3.74 -15.01
CA VAL A 316 5.40 2.53 -14.46
C VAL A 316 6.66 2.85 -13.65
N HIS A 317 7.44 3.85 -14.07
CA HIS A 317 8.66 4.26 -13.36
C HIS A 317 8.38 5.25 -12.21
N VAL A 318 7.38 6.13 -12.34
CA VAL A 318 6.92 7.00 -11.25
C VAL A 318 6.30 6.15 -10.12
N LYS A 319 5.36 5.25 -10.42
CA LYS A 319 4.75 4.32 -9.43
C LYS A 319 5.82 3.56 -8.64
N ARG A 320 6.90 3.11 -9.30
CA ARG A 320 8.02 2.41 -8.64
C ARG A 320 8.86 3.31 -7.74
N LEU A 321 9.15 4.56 -8.14
CA LEU A 321 9.89 5.50 -7.29
C LEU A 321 9.06 5.98 -6.09
N VAL A 322 7.75 6.22 -6.29
CA VAL A 322 6.81 6.56 -5.23
C VAL A 322 6.65 5.41 -4.24
N LYS A 323 6.52 4.15 -4.71
CA LYS A 323 6.49 2.97 -3.83
C LYS A 323 7.83 2.70 -3.12
N ALA A 324 8.96 3.19 -3.66
CA ALA A 324 10.24 3.26 -2.96
C ALA A 324 10.36 4.45 -1.97
N ASN A 325 9.24 5.14 -1.70
CA ASN A 325 9.10 6.28 -0.80
C ASN A 325 9.92 7.54 -1.17
N HIS A 326 10.10 7.80 -2.47
CA HIS A 326 10.69 9.05 -2.97
C HIS A 326 9.62 10.07 -3.37
N LYS A 327 9.85 11.36 -3.09
CA LYS A 327 9.18 12.47 -3.79
C LYS A 327 9.70 12.53 -5.23
N VAL A 328 8.83 12.66 -6.23
CA VAL A 328 9.16 12.58 -7.65
C VAL A 328 8.55 13.77 -8.39
N GLY A 329 9.40 14.59 -9.01
CA GLY A 329 8.97 15.73 -9.83
C GLY A 329 9.05 15.42 -11.32
N VAL A 330 7.92 15.45 -12.02
CA VAL A 330 7.87 15.27 -13.48
C VAL A 330 7.95 16.62 -14.18
N VAL A 331 8.98 16.77 -15.02
CA VAL A 331 9.29 18.02 -15.73
C VAL A 331 9.08 17.82 -17.22
N ARG A 332 8.02 18.41 -17.77
CA ARG A 332 7.66 18.33 -19.19
C ARG A 332 8.15 19.53 -20.00
N GLN A 333 8.17 19.37 -21.31
CA GLN A 333 8.34 20.47 -22.27
C GLN A 333 7.01 21.21 -22.42
N ILE A 334 7.01 22.52 -22.17
CA ILE A 334 5.81 23.37 -22.29
C ILE A 334 5.59 23.87 -23.73
N GLU A 335 6.65 23.84 -24.54
CA GLU A 335 6.67 24.32 -25.92
C GLU A 335 6.68 23.15 -26.90
N THR A 336 5.73 23.18 -27.84
CA THR A 336 5.67 22.31 -29.01
C THR A 336 6.61 22.81 -30.13
N ALA A 337 6.74 22.06 -31.23
CA ALA A 337 7.78 22.32 -32.23
C ALA A 337 7.38 23.39 -33.26
N ALA A 338 6.12 23.39 -33.74
CA ALA A 338 5.68 24.33 -34.77
C ALA A 338 5.41 25.73 -34.18
N LEU A 339 4.76 25.81 -33.02
CA LEU A 339 4.60 27.08 -32.27
C LEU A 339 5.95 27.70 -31.92
N LYS A 340 6.92 26.91 -31.41
CA LYS A 340 8.27 27.42 -31.12
C LYS A 340 9.02 27.90 -32.36
N ALA A 341 8.82 27.26 -33.52
CA ALA A 341 9.43 27.70 -34.78
C ALA A 341 8.86 29.04 -35.30
N ALA A 342 7.70 29.47 -34.79
CA ALA A 342 7.05 30.75 -35.09
C ALA A 342 7.39 31.85 -34.07
N GLY A 343 7.45 31.51 -32.78
CA GLY A 343 7.64 32.48 -31.69
C GLY A 343 9.07 33.03 -31.55
N ASP A 344 9.20 34.12 -30.78
CA ASP A 344 10.43 34.89 -30.61
C ASP A 344 11.61 34.06 -30.09
N ASN A 345 11.34 33.02 -29.29
CA ASN A 345 12.36 32.19 -28.66
C ASN A 345 12.83 31.00 -29.49
N ARG A 346 12.52 30.94 -30.80
CA ARG A 346 12.87 29.86 -31.75
C ARG A 346 14.31 29.35 -31.69
N ASN A 347 15.28 30.19 -31.31
CA ASN A 347 16.71 29.86 -31.23
C ASN A 347 17.16 29.37 -29.84
N ALA A 348 16.29 29.40 -28.83
CA ALA A 348 16.57 28.95 -27.46
C ALA A 348 16.27 27.44 -27.28
N PRO A 349 16.79 26.78 -26.23
CA PRO A 349 16.30 25.48 -25.80
C PRO A 349 14.79 25.50 -25.55
N PHE A 350 14.13 24.35 -25.68
CA PHE A 350 12.73 24.19 -25.25
C PHE A 350 12.58 24.56 -23.76
N VAL A 351 11.59 25.37 -23.42
CA VAL A 351 11.22 25.68 -22.04
C VAL A 351 10.60 24.45 -21.38
N ARG A 352 10.98 24.25 -20.11
CA ARG A 352 10.53 23.15 -19.26
C ARG A 352 10.03 23.71 -17.95
N LYS A 353 9.01 23.08 -17.39
CA LYS A 353 8.52 23.34 -16.03
C LYS A 353 8.21 22.02 -15.34
N LEU A 354 8.25 22.00 -14.01
CA LEU A 354 7.59 20.99 -13.22
C LEU A 354 6.09 21.05 -13.55
N THR A 355 5.49 19.93 -13.96
CA THR A 355 4.04 19.84 -14.22
C THR A 355 3.30 19.03 -13.18
N ASN A 356 3.99 18.10 -12.53
CA ASN A 356 3.43 17.23 -11.51
C ASN A 356 4.50 16.93 -10.46
N LEU A 357 4.10 16.94 -9.19
CA LEU A 357 4.87 16.43 -8.07
C LEU A 357 4.12 15.22 -7.50
N TYR A 358 4.82 14.20 -7.03
CA TYR A 358 4.22 12.99 -6.45
C TYR A 358 5.00 12.51 -5.23
N THR A 359 4.27 12.11 -4.20
CA THR A 359 4.71 11.38 -3.01
C THR A 359 3.75 10.21 -2.78
N LYS A 360 3.94 9.42 -1.71
CA LYS A 360 3.07 8.27 -1.44
C LYS A 360 1.65 8.69 -1.02
N GLY A 361 1.49 9.83 -0.35
CA GLY A 361 0.17 10.41 -0.04
C GLY A 361 -0.52 11.08 -1.23
N THR A 362 0.22 11.52 -2.26
CA THR A 362 -0.31 12.40 -3.34
C THR A 362 -0.41 11.73 -4.72
N TYR A 363 -0.09 10.45 -4.86
CA TYR A 363 -0.10 9.74 -6.14
C TYR A 363 -1.51 9.30 -6.58
N VAL A 364 -2.32 10.25 -7.06
CA VAL A 364 -3.70 10.00 -7.55
C VAL A 364 -3.74 9.43 -8.99
N ASP A 365 -2.62 9.52 -9.72
CA ASP A 365 -2.47 9.08 -11.13
C ASP A 365 -2.53 7.55 -11.36
N ASP A 366 -2.75 6.74 -10.32
CA ASP A 366 -2.67 5.28 -10.38
C ASP A 366 -3.85 4.62 -11.12
N VAL A 367 -3.63 4.20 -12.38
CA VAL A 367 -4.62 3.49 -13.21
C VAL A 367 -4.60 1.99 -12.88
N GLU A 368 -5.15 1.64 -11.72
CA GLU A 368 -5.22 0.25 -11.26
C GLU A 368 -6.44 -0.48 -11.85
N THR A 369 -6.22 -1.28 -12.90
CA THR A 369 -7.22 -2.24 -13.37
C THR A 369 -7.29 -3.45 -12.42
N LEU A 370 -8.51 -3.95 -12.15
CA LEU A 370 -8.70 -5.10 -11.25
C LEU A 370 -8.09 -6.42 -11.77
N GLU A 371 -7.72 -6.48 -13.05
CA GLU A 371 -7.14 -7.67 -13.71
C GLU A 371 -5.60 -7.69 -13.67
N GLY A 372 -4.98 -6.84 -12.86
CA GLY A 372 -3.54 -6.90 -12.59
C GLY A 372 -3.13 -8.19 -11.85
N PRO A 373 -1.96 -8.79 -12.16
CA PRO A 373 -1.52 -10.06 -11.56
C PRO A 373 -1.24 -9.97 -10.05
N ASP A 374 -1.14 -8.75 -9.49
CA ASP A 374 -1.04 -8.50 -8.04
C ASP A 374 -2.31 -8.92 -7.25
N THR A 375 -3.34 -9.42 -7.93
CA THR A 375 -4.50 -10.11 -7.31
C THR A 375 -4.22 -11.58 -6.97
N ALA A 376 -3.13 -12.18 -7.48
CA ALA A 376 -2.78 -13.58 -7.25
C ALA A 376 -1.59 -13.71 -6.30
N ALA A 377 -1.87 -14.16 -5.07
CA ALA A 377 -0.90 -14.59 -4.04
C ALA A 377 0.09 -13.52 -3.52
N GLY A 378 -0.41 -12.61 -2.70
CA GLY A 378 0.41 -11.76 -1.82
C GLY A 378 -0.31 -10.45 -1.50
N ALA A 379 -0.27 -10.01 -0.23
CA ALA A 379 -0.84 -8.73 0.18
C ALA A 379 0.04 -7.56 -0.30
N ALA A 380 -0.02 -7.25 -1.59
CA ALA A 380 0.60 -6.06 -2.15
C ALA A 380 -0.12 -4.81 -1.61
N ALA A 381 0.47 -4.17 -0.61
CA ALA A 381 -0.10 -2.97 0.00
C ALA A 381 -0.39 -1.88 -1.05
N PRO A 382 -1.53 -1.14 -0.90
CA PRO A 382 -1.95 -0.11 -1.84
C PRO A 382 -0.87 0.96 -2.01
N THR A 383 -0.74 1.47 -3.24
CA THR A 383 0.25 2.49 -3.58
C THR A 383 0.03 3.81 -2.85
N THR A 384 -1.21 4.05 -2.40
CA THR A 384 -1.73 5.28 -1.81
C THR A 384 -2.30 5.01 -0.43
N GLY A 385 -2.10 5.92 0.52
CA GLY A 385 -2.75 5.90 1.84
C GLY A 385 -3.06 7.32 2.32
N TYR A 386 -3.34 7.47 3.61
CA TYR A 386 -3.53 8.79 4.22
C TYR A 386 -2.21 9.56 4.32
N LEU A 387 -2.29 10.86 4.03
CA LEU A 387 -1.34 11.88 4.47
C LEU A 387 -1.87 12.47 5.79
N LEU A 388 -1.12 12.39 6.88
CA LEU A 388 -1.52 12.89 8.20
C LEU A 388 -0.70 14.11 8.62
N CYS A 389 -1.37 15.24 8.77
CA CYS A 389 -0.84 16.44 9.39
C CYS A 389 -1.05 16.36 10.90
N LEU A 390 -0.05 16.77 11.68
CA LEU A 390 -0.08 16.75 13.15
C LEU A 390 0.58 18.01 13.71
N THR A 391 -0.02 18.60 14.73
CA THR A 391 0.59 19.65 15.55
C THR A 391 0.36 19.41 17.03
N GLU A 392 1.39 19.68 17.84
CA GLU A 392 1.39 19.47 19.28
C GLU A 392 1.50 20.83 20.02
N SER A 393 1.04 20.86 21.26
CA SER A 393 1.41 21.86 22.26
C SER A 393 1.43 21.23 23.65
N ASN A 394 2.42 21.55 24.49
CA ASN A 394 2.37 21.15 25.90
C ASN A 394 1.14 21.79 26.57
N ALA A 395 0.27 20.96 27.15
CA ALA A 395 -0.91 21.40 27.86
C ALA A 395 -0.60 21.59 29.35
N LYS A 396 -0.02 20.57 30.01
CA LYS A 396 0.33 20.57 31.44
C LYS A 396 1.51 19.64 31.73
N GLY A 397 2.31 20.00 32.74
CA GLY A 397 3.31 19.09 33.34
C GLY A 397 4.59 18.91 32.53
N TRP A 398 5.53 18.16 33.14
CA TRP A 398 6.84 17.82 32.60
C TRP A 398 7.24 16.42 33.07
N GLY A 399 8.05 15.71 32.27
CA GLY A 399 8.49 14.35 32.60
C GLY A 399 7.34 13.35 32.50
N THR A 400 7.16 12.50 33.52
CA THR A 400 6.11 11.46 33.54
C THR A 400 4.69 12.02 33.59
N ASP A 401 4.53 13.25 34.08
CA ASP A 401 3.23 13.93 34.20
C ASP A 401 2.96 14.85 32.99
N GLU A 402 3.76 14.75 31.93
CA GLU A 402 3.57 15.51 30.70
C GLU A 402 2.25 15.12 30.01
N LYS A 403 1.39 16.12 29.82
CA LYS A 403 0.14 16.08 29.08
C LYS A 403 0.21 17.08 27.94
N VAL A 404 -0.18 16.67 26.75
CA VAL A 404 -0.08 17.47 25.52
C VAL A 404 -1.41 17.52 24.79
N GLN A 405 -1.70 18.65 24.17
CA GLN A 405 -2.85 18.77 23.27
C GLN A 405 -2.36 18.53 21.84
N VAL A 406 -3.08 17.67 21.10
CA VAL A 406 -2.68 17.18 19.78
C VAL A 406 -3.84 17.32 18.80
N GLY A 407 -3.65 18.19 17.81
CA GLY A 407 -4.56 18.27 16.65
C GLY A 407 -4.01 17.44 15.50
N ILE A 408 -4.88 16.68 14.85
CA ILE A 408 -4.57 15.93 13.63
C ILE A 408 -5.57 16.19 12.51
N ILE A 409 -5.08 16.15 11.27
CA ILE A 409 -5.91 16.00 10.07
C ILE A 409 -5.26 14.97 9.15
N ALA A 410 -5.99 13.90 8.84
CA ALA A 410 -5.62 12.92 7.83
C ALA A 410 -6.47 13.12 6.57
N VAL A 411 -5.82 13.11 5.40
CA VAL A 411 -6.48 13.25 4.09
C VAL A 411 -6.05 12.09 3.21
N GLN A 412 -6.98 11.51 2.46
CA GLN A 412 -6.68 10.55 1.40
C GLN A 412 -7.05 11.14 0.03
N PRO A 413 -6.12 11.82 -0.68
CA PRO A 413 -6.37 12.37 -2.02
C PRO A 413 -6.83 11.35 -3.07
N ALA A 414 -6.61 10.05 -2.84
CA ALA A 414 -7.07 8.98 -3.71
C ALA A 414 -8.56 8.59 -3.54
N THR A 415 -9.27 9.16 -2.58
CA THR A 415 -10.72 8.93 -2.34
C THR A 415 -11.51 10.20 -1.98
N GLY A 416 -10.82 11.25 -1.52
CA GLY A 416 -11.44 12.49 -1.05
C GLY A 416 -11.87 12.49 0.42
N ASP A 417 -11.47 11.47 1.18
CA ASP A 417 -11.86 11.33 2.60
C ASP A 417 -10.96 12.18 3.49
N ILE A 418 -11.57 12.91 4.44
CA ILE A 418 -10.89 13.81 5.37
C ILE A 418 -11.30 13.46 6.80
N ILE A 419 -10.33 13.08 7.63
CA ILE A 419 -10.53 12.72 9.04
C ILE A 419 -9.80 13.76 9.90
N TYR A 420 -10.45 14.30 10.93
CA TYR A 420 -9.83 15.24 11.86
C TYR A 420 -10.08 14.83 13.32
N ASP A 421 -9.21 15.25 14.24
CA ASP A 421 -9.41 15.05 15.68
C ASP A 421 -8.59 16.03 16.51
N ASP A 422 -9.01 16.29 17.74
CA ASP A 422 -8.28 17.07 18.73
C ASP A 422 -8.46 16.44 20.12
N PHE A 423 -7.36 16.15 20.81
CA PHE A 423 -7.36 15.36 22.04
C PHE A 423 -6.16 15.69 22.95
N GLU A 424 -6.32 15.44 24.25
CA GLU A 424 -5.24 15.47 25.23
C GLU A 424 -4.60 14.07 25.31
N ASP A 425 -3.28 13.96 25.20
CA ASP A 425 -2.52 12.70 25.31
C ASP A 425 -1.50 12.78 26.45
N GLY A 426 -1.21 11.64 27.08
CA GLY A 426 -0.29 11.50 28.20
C GLY A 426 1.14 11.13 27.79
N PHE A 427 2.01 10.91 28.78
CA PHE A 427 3.43 10.59 28.57
C PHE A 427 3.69 9.41 27.61
N MET A 428 2.82 8.38 27.61
CA MET A 428 3.02 7.20 26.77
C MET A 428 2.63 7.39 25.29
N ARG A 429 1.82 8.41 24.96
CA ARG A 429 1.29 8.69 23.62
C ARG A 429 0.34 7.62 23.03
N SER A 430 -0.45 7.02 23.91
CA SER A 430 -1.40 5.93 23.60
C SER A 430 -2.60 6.40 22.76
N GLU A 431 -3.01 7.66 22.88
CA GLU A 431 -4.09 8.22 22.06
C GLU A 431 -3.62 8.56 20.64
N ILE A 432 -2.40 9.10 20.46
CA ILE A 432 -1.76 9.23 19.14
C ILE A 432 -1.61 7.85 18.50
N GLU A 433 -1.01 6.88 19.20
CA GLU A 433 -0.76 5.53 18.65
C GLU A 433 -2.05 4.87 18.15
N THR A 434 -3.12 4.94 18.94
CA THR A 434 -4.45 4.44 18.55
C THR A 434 -4.93 5.04 17.22
N ARG A 435 -4.83 6.37 17.05
CA ARG A 435 -5.24 7.06 15.82
C ARG A 435 -4.35 6.69 14.64
N LEU A 436 -3.04 6.57 14.85
CA LEU A 436 -2.08 6.16 13.82
C LEU A 436 -2.32 4.72 13.34
N LEU A 437 -2.72 3.78 14.20
CA LEU A 437 -3.01 2.40 13.83
C LEU A 437 -4.33 2.25 13.04
N HIS A 438 -5.35 3.02 13.38
CA HIS A 438 -6.61 3.06 12.61
C HIS A 438 -6.43 3.69 11.22
N ILE A 439 -5.81 4.87 11.17
CA ILE A 439 -5.62 5.68 9.94
C ILE A 439 -4.54 5.06 9.04
N ALA A 440 -3.48 4.50 9.63
CA ALA A 440 -2.31 3.96 8.94
C ALA A 440 -1.69 4.92 7.90
N PRO A 441 -1.27 6.15 8.30
CA PRO A 441 -0.74 7.12 7.35
C PRO A 441 0.53 6.63 6.65
N CYS A 442 0.61 6.88 5.35
CA CYS A 442 1.80 6.60 4.55
C CYS A 442 2.77 7.79 4.47
N GLU A 443 2.33 8.96 4.91
CA GLU A 443 3.09 10.21 4.90
C GLU A 443 2.64 11.11 6.04
N PHE A 444 3.59 11.82 6.67
CA PHE A 444 3.36 12.72 7.81
C PHE A 444 3.77 14.15 7.45
N LEU A 445 2.94 15.12 7.83
CA LEU A 445 3.22 16.56 7.76
C LEU A 445 3.24 17.13 9.19
N ILE A 446 4.43 17.25 9.78
CA ILE A 446 4.60 17.73 11.15
C ILE A 446 4.66 19.26 11.15
N VAL A 447 3.82 19.91 11.94
CA VAL A 447 3.75 21.38 12.03
C VAL A 447 4.26 21.83 13.40
N GLY A 448 5.49 22.37 13.40
CA GLY A 448 6.24 22.79 14.58
C GLY A 448 7.05 21.70 15.24
N ASP A 449 7.63 22.04 16.39
CA ASP A 449 8.32 21.09 17.27
C ASP A 449 7.34 20.13 17.95
N LEU A 450 7.80 18.90 18.16
CA LEU A 450 7.08 17.84 18.88
C LEU A 450 7.83 17.48 20.17
N SER A 451 7.14 16.84 21.12
CA SER A 451 7.82 16.29 22.29
C SER A 451 8.77 15.15 21.90
N LYS A 452 9.74 14.88 22.78
CA LYS A 452 10.66 13.74 22.62
C LYS A 452 9.96 12.37 22.68
N ALA A 453 8.74 12.29 23.23
CA ALA A 453 7.93 11.09 23.21
C ALA A 453 7.19 10.94 21.87
N THR A 454 6.49 11.99 21.43
CA THR A 454 5.76 12.04 20.16
C THR A 454 6.70 11.81 18.97
N ASP A 455 7.85 12.49 18.94
CA ASP A 455 8.79 12.38 17.83
C ASP A 455 9.42 10.97 17.75
N LYS A 456 9.70 10.33 18.89
CA LYS A 456 10.13 8.92 18.93
C LYS A 456 9.06 7.97 18.40
N LEU A 457 7.78 8.17 18.76
CA LEU A 457 6.67 7.36 18.29
C LEU A 457 6.51 7.46 16.76
N ILE A 458 6.51 8.69 16.22
CA ILE A 458 6.41 8.92 14.77
C ILE A 458 7.66 8.38 14.05
N GLN A 459 8.86 8.58 14.59
CA GLN A 459 10.09 7.98 14.02
C GLN A 459 10.02 6.45 14.00
N HIS A 460 9.52 5.80 15.06
CA HIS A 460 9.36 4.35 15.12
C HIS A 460 8.39 3.86 14.05
N LEU A 461 7.15 4.40 14.02
CA LEU A 461 6.12 3.99 13.08
C LEU A 461 6.50 4.31 11.62
N ALA A 462 7.12 5.47 11.35
CA ALA A 462 7.57 5.82 10.00
C ALA A 462 8.80 5.02 9.54
N ALA A 463 9.71 4.64 10.44
CA ALA A 463 10.87 3.83 10.10
C ALA A 463 10.56 2.33 9.98
N SER A 464 9.59 1.83 10.74
CA SER A 464 9.19 0.43 10.76
C SER A 464 8.51 0.00 9.45
N LYS A 465 8.53 -1.32 9.21
CA LYS A 465 7.71 -1.99 8.20
C LYS A 465 6.41 -2.57 8.78
N THR A 466 6.19 -2.45 10.09
CA THR A 466 5.00 -3.00 10.79
C THR A 466 3.73 -2.15 10.62
N ASN A 467 3.76 -1.08 9.81
CA ASN A 467 2.54 -0.40 9.38
C ASN A 467 1.62 -1.36 8.62
N VAL A 468 0.32 -1.03 8.55
CA VAL A 468 -0.71 -1.77 7.79
C VAL A 468 -0.34 -2.00 6.31
N PHE A 469 0.61 -1.21 5.79
CA PHE A 469 1.04 -1.23 4.40
C PHE A 469 2.47 -1.77 4.17
N GLY A 470 3.12 -2.41 5.16
CA GLY A 470 4.43 -3.09 4.99
C GLY A 470 5.62 -2.16 4.69
N ASP A 471 5.37 -0.87 4.56
CA ASP A 471 6.25 0.15 4.01
C ASP A 471 6.56 1.25 5.04
N ARG A 472 7.73 1.88 4.85
CA ARG A 472 8.14 3.06 5.61
C ARG A 472 7.30 4.26 5.20
N ALA A 473 6.87 5.08 6.16
CA ALA A 473 6.20 6.34 5.87
C ALA A 473 7.22 7.46 5.56
N ARG A 474 6.84 8.44 4.75
CA ARG A 474 7.60 9.70 4.60
C ARG A 474 7.23 10.66 5.73
N VAL A 475 8.19 11.50 6.15
CA VAL A 475 7.96 12.56 7.14
C VAL A 475 8.48 13.88 6.56
N GLU A 476 7.64 14.89 6.56
CA GLU A 476 7.90 16.26 6.14
C GLU A 476 7.64 17.19 7.34
N ARG A 477 8.39 18.29 7.49
CA ARG A 477 8.24 19.24 8.60
C ARG A 477 8.04 20.66 8.10
N VAL A 478 7.23 21.42 8.82
CA VAL A 478 6.93 22.84 8.55
C VAL A 478 7.08 23.62 9.85
N ASP A 479 7.77 24.76 9.82
CA ASP A 479 8.01 25.60 10.99
C ASP A 479 6.70 26.24 11.50
N LYS A 480 6.56 26.35 12.83
CA LYS A 480 5.36 26.88 13.51
C LYS A 480 5.65 28.27 14.12
N PRO A 481 5.49 29.38 13.37
CA PRO A 481 5.67 30.72 13.92
C PRO A 481 4.60 31.04 14.96
N LYS A 482 4.89 31.93 15.91
CA LYS A 482 3.97 32.30 17.02
C LYS A 482 2.62 32.86 16.54
N THR A 483 2.55 33.38 15.32
CA THR A 483 1.35 33.94 14.68
C THR A 483 0.55 32.92 13.85
N MET A 484 0.99 31.65 13.78
CA MET A 484 0.45 30.65 12.86
C MET A 484 -1.05 30.38 13.05
N ALA A 485 -1.58 30.45 14.28
CA ALA A 485 -3.01 30.27 14.55
C ALA A 485 -3.88 31.30 13.82
N ALA A 486 -3.62 32.60 14.07
CA ALA A 486 -4.34 33.71 13.43
C ALA A 486 -4.12 33.75 11.91
N GLN A 487 -2.90 33.44 11.45
CA GLN A 487 -2.59 33.31 10.02
C GLN A 487 -3.38 32.16 9.37
N SER A 488 -3.51 31.01 10.05
CA SER A 488 -4.24 29.84 9.56
C SER A 488 -5.73 30.08 9.44
N TYR A 489 -6.34 30.68 10.48
CA TYR A 489 -7.74 31.08 10.45
C TYR A 489 -8.03 32.06 9.30
N SER A 490 -7.16 33.06 9.10
CA SER A 490 -7.25 33.99 7.97
C SER A 490 -7.07 33.29 6.62
N HIS A 491 -6.10 32.38 6.49
CA HIS A 491 -5.84 31.62 5.27
C HIS A 491 -7.04 30.75 4.86
N ILE A 492 -7.61 29.98 5.80
CA ILE A 492 -8.78 29.12 5.58
C ILE A 492 -10.03 29.97 5.24
N THR A 493 -10.23 31.08 5.96
CA THR A 493 -11.31 32.03 5.65
C THR A 493 -11.18 32.57 4.23
N ASN A 494 -9.97 32.97 3.81
CA ASN A 494 -9.71 33.48 2.46
C ASN A 494 -9.83 32.40 1.38
N PHE A 495 -9.44 31.15 1.67
CA PHE A 495 -9.58 30.01 0.77
C PHE A 495 -11.07 29.80 0.39
N TYR A 496 -11.94 29.62 1.39
CA TYR A 496 -13.37 29.42 1.14
C TYR A 496 -14.06 30.71 0.62
N ALA A 497 -13.78 31.89 1.19
CA ALA A 497 -14.40 33.14 0.76
C ALA A 497 -13.98 33.58 -0.66
N GLY A 498 -12.79 33.21 -1.11
CA GLY A 498 -12.35 33.38 -2.50
C GLY A 498 -13.21 32.57 -3.48
N LYS A 499 -13.63 31.35 -3.08
CA LYS A 499 -14.49 30.46 -3.88
C LYS A 499 -15.96 30.89 -3.90
N VAL A 500 -16.47 31.48 -2.81
CA VAL A 500 -17.81 32.10 -2.78
C VAL A 500 -18.00 33.16 -3.88
N LYS A 501 -16.92 33.83 -4.32
CA LYS A 501 -16.96 34.83 -5.40
C LYS A 501 -16.80 34.26 -6.82
N GLN A 502 -16.53 32.96 -6.96
CA GLN A 502 -16.27 32.31 -8.27
C GLN A 502 -17.42 31.43 -8.78
N GLY A 503 -18.37 31.03 -7.93
CA GLY A 503 -19.48 30.13 -8.30
C GLY A 503 -20.82 30.83 -8.45
N VAL A 504 -21.44 30.70 -9.63
CA VAL A 504 -22.80 31.18 -9.93
C VAL A 504 -23.85 30.13 -9.52
N ASP A 505 -24.92 30.57 -8.85
CA ASP A 505 -26.25 29.94 -8.71
C ASP A 505 -26.38 28.43 -8.41
N ALA A 506 -25.45 27.84 -7.66
CA ALA A 506 -25.66 26.53 -7.01
C ALA A 506 -25.31 26.58 -5.53
N ASP A 507 -26.31 26.41 -4.66
CA ASP A 507 -26.26 26.25 -3.19
C ASP A 507 -25.42 27.29 -2.39
N SER A 508 -26.11 28.19 -1.69
CA SER A 508 -25.54 29.17 -0.75
C SER A 508 -25.42 28.65 0.69
N ASP A 509 -26.21 27.65 1.05
CA ASP A 509 -26.41 27.28 2.45
C ASP A 509 -25.45 26.16 2.87
N SER A 510 -25.14 25.20 1.97
CA SER A 510 -23.97 24.33 2.16
C SER A 510 -22.68 25.16 2.33
N LYS A 511 -22.52 26.25 1.57
CA LYS A 511 -21.32 27.12 1.66
C LYS A 511 -21.25 27.91 2.97
N ARG A 512 -22.38 28.16 3.62
CA ARG A 512 -22.43 28.72 4.99
C ARG A 512 -22.09 27.65 6.02
N ALA A 513 -22.67 26.45 5.89
CA ALA A 513 -22.36 25.32 6.75
C ALA A 513 -20.85 24.97 6.76
N VAL A 514 -20.13 25.18 5.65
CA VAL A 514 -18.66 25.07 5.59
C VAL A 514 -17.96 26.07 6.51
N LEU A 515 -18.36 27.34 6.47
CA LEU A 515 -17.77 28.38 7.32
C LEU A 515 -18.12 28.10 8.78
N ASP A 516 -19.38 27.77 9.08
CA ASP A 516 -19.83 27.41 10.43
C ASP A 516 -19.14 26.15 10.98
N GLN A 517 -18.87 25.14 10.15
CA GLN A 517 -18.03 24.00 10.53
C GLN A 517 -16.57 24.41 10.76
N SER A 518 -16.00 25.27 9.92
CA SER A 518 -14.64 25.79 10.13
C SER A 518 -14.50 26.62 11.41
N HIS A 519 -15.58 27.28 11.85
CA HIS A 519 -15.68 27.97 13.14
C HIS A 519 -15.89 27.01 14.33
N GLN A 520 -16.18 25.73 14.09
CA GLN A 520 -16.27 24.67 15.11
C GLN A 520 -15.00 23.82 15.23
N LEU A 521 -14.03 23.98 14.33
CA LEU A 521 -12.72 23.33 14.44
C LEU A 521 -11.88 24.02 15.53
N SER A 522 -11.07 23.26 16.25
CA SER A 522 -10.16 23.81 17.25
C SER A 522 -8.95 24.51 16.63
N GLU A 523 -8.18 25.24 17.44
CA GLU A 523 -6.98 25.95 17.00
C GLU A 523 -5.96 24.99 16.35
N HIS A 524 -5.70 23.85 16.97
CA HIS A 524 -4.73 22.84 16.51
C HIS A 524 -5.15 22.23 15.18
N VAL A 525 -6.43 21.88 15.03
CA VAL A 525 -7.01 21.35 13.78
C VAL A 525 -6.99 22.43 12.69
N THR A 526 -7.27 23.69 13.03
CA THR A 526 -7.19 24.85 12.12
C THR A 526 -5.77 25.09 11.61
N ILE A 527 -4.76 24.97 12.48
CA ILE A 527 -3.34 25.03 12.11
C ILE A 527 -2.98 23.90 11.13
N CYS A 528 -3.39 22.66 11.45
CA CYS A 528 -3.16 21.51 10.55
C CYS A 528 -3.86 21.67 9.20
N LEU A 529 -5.08 22.19 9.16
CA LEU A 529 -5.84 22.40 7.91
C LEU A 529 -5.12 23.41 7.00
N SER A 530 -4.68 24.54 7.54
CA SER A 530 -3.96 25.57 6.79
C SER A 530 -2.62 25.06 6.25
N ALA A 531 -1.85 24.32 7.06
CA ALA A 531 -0.62 23.68 6.63
C ALA A 531 -0.87 22.63 5.53
N MET A 532 -1.91 21.82 5.67
CA MET A 532 -2.27 20.79 4.68
C MET A 532 -2.77 21.38 3.36
N ILE A 533 -3.58 22.46 3.38
CA ILE A 533 -3.98 23.22 2.18
C ILE A 533 -2.73 23.75 1.46
N THR A 534 -1.80 24.34 2.22
CA THR A 534 -0.54 24.88 1.68
C THR A 534 0.30 23.77 1.04
N HIS A 535 0.44 22.62 1.71
CA HIS A 535 1.19 21.47 1.19
C HIS A 535 0.53 20.90 -0.07
N MET A 536 -0.78 20.63 -0.07
CA MET A 536 -1.52 20.11 -1.23
C MET A 536 -1.53 21.04 -2.44
N SER A 537 -1.38 22.36 -2.23
CA SER A 537 -1.23 23.33 -3.31
C SER A 537 0.06 23.12 -4.13
N GLU A 538 1.12 22.53 -3.58
CA GLU A 538 2.34 22.18 -4.34
C GLU A 538 2.10 21.03 -5.36
N TYR A 539 1.04 20.26 -5.19
CA TYR A 539 0.71 19.07 -5.99
C TYR A 539 -0.51 19.28 -6.91
N GLY A 540 -1.21 20.42 -6.78
CA GLY A 540 -2.51 20.65 -7.42
C GLY A 540 -3.54 19.63 -6.94
N LEU A 541 -3.75 19.57 -5.61
CA LEU A 541 -4.65 18.64 -4.91
C LEU A 541 -5.49 19.32 -3.81
N GLU A 542 -5.28 20.61 -3.57
CA GLU A 542 -5.92 21.45 -2.54
C GLU A 542 -7.45 21.49 -2.66
N HIS A 543 -8.00 21.27 -3.86
CA HIS A 543 -9.44 21.17 -4.11
C HIS A 543 -10.14 20.04 -3.36
N VAL A 544 -9.40 19.11 -2.74
CA VAL A 544 -9.97 18.12 -1.81
C VAL A 544 -10.72 18.78 -0.63
N PHE A 545 -10.26 19.95 -0.18
CA PHE A 545 -10.89 20.66 0.94
C PHE A 545 -12.20 21.35 0.57
N ASP A 546 -12.49 21.53 -0.72
CA ASP A 546 -13.81 21.97 -1.19
C ASP A 546 -14.89 20.87 -0.99
N LEU A 547 -14.50 19.61 -0.75
CA LEU A 547 -15.38 18.43 -0.58
C LEU A 547 -15.86 18.26 0.88
N THR A 548 -16.40 19.33 1.46
CA THR A 548 -16.60 19.48 2.90
C THR A 548 -17.55 18.46 3.56
N LYS A 549 -18.50 17.91 2.81
CA LYS A 549 -19.39 16.81 3.26
C LYS A 549 -18.62 15.58 3.79
N TYR A 550 -17.35 15.42 3.39
CA TYR A 550 -16.51 14.26 3.73
C TYR A 550 -15.49 14.53 4.87
N PHE A 551 -15.62 15.66 5.58
CA PHE A 551 -14.93 15.89 6.86
C PHE A 551 -15.60 15.05 7.96
N GLN A 552 -14.84 14.14 8.58
CA GLN A 552 -15.33 13.26 9.64
C GLN A 552 -14.47 13.39 10.91
N PRO A 553 -15.06 13.65 12.09
CA PRO A 553 -14.31 13.56 13.34
C PRO A 553 -13.90 12.11 13.63
N PHE A 554 -12.69 11.88 14.13
CA PHE A 554 -12.22 10.54 14.50
C PHE A 554 -12.93 10.04 15.77
N SER A 555 -12.93 10.85 16.84
CA SER A 555 -13.46 10.50 18.16
C SER A 555 -14.99 10.64 18.27
N ALA A 556 -15.72 10.24 17.22
CA ALA A 556 -17.18 10.27 17.20
C ALA A 556 -17.78 9.27 18.21
N ARG A 557 -18.54 9.77 19.19
CA ARG A 557 -19.21 8.98 20.26
C ARG A 557 -20.25 7.94 19.79
N SER A 558 -20.36 7.69 18.50
CA SER A 558 -21.21 6.65 17.90
C SER A 558 -20.52 5.29 17.75
N HIS A 559 -19.22 5.20 18.04
CA HIS A 559 -18.41 4.00 17.81
C HIS A 559 -17.69 3.49 19.07
N MET A 560 -17.52 2.17 19.14
CA MET A 560 -16.77 1.48 20.18
C MET A 560 -15.29 1.89 20.14
N LEU A 561 -14.72 2.16 21.32
CA LEU A 561 -13.29 2.41 21.44
C LEU A 561 -12.51 1.09 21.34
N LEU A 562 -11.73 0.95 20.26
CA LEU A 562 -10.70 -0.07 20.10
C LEU A 562 -9.33 0.63 20.11
N ASN A 563 -8.63 0.57 21.25
CA ASN A 563 -7.32 1.21 21.40
C ASN A 563 -6.21 0.45 20.65
N GLY A 564 -5.04 1.08 20.49
CA GLY A 564 -3.92 0.53 19.71
C GLY A 564 -3.44 -0.86 20.15
N ASN A 565 -3.39 -1.10 21.47
CA ASN A 565 -3.09 -2.43 22.01
C ASN A 565 -4.18 -3.43 21.63
N THR A 566 -5.47 -3.10 21.77
CA THR A 566 -6.60 -3.97 21.42
C THR A 566 -6.65 -4.31 19.93
N LEU A 567 -6.42 -3.37 19.02
CA LEU A 567 -6.30 -3.65 17.59
C LEU A 567 -5.21 -4.69 17.29
N SER A 568 -4.08 -4.59 17.99
CA SER A 568 -2.90 -5.42 17.80
C SER A 568 -3.05 -6.79 18.46
N SER A 569 -3.55 -6.82 19.70
CA SER A 569 -3.70 -8.00 20.56
C SER A 569 -4.89 -8.89 20.18
N LEU A 570 -5.91 -8.34 19.54
CA LEU A 570 -7.01 -9.10 18.91
C LEU A 570 -6.80 -9.33 17.39
N GLU A 571 -5.66 -8.90 16.84
CA GLU A 571 -5.27 -9.10 15.43
C GLU A 571 -6.37 -8.64 14.44
N ILE A 572 -6.91 -7.43 14.66
CA ILE A 572 -8.10 -6.93 13.98
C ILE A 572 -7.85 -6.68 12.49
N TYR A 573 -6.74 -6.00 12.15
CA TYR A 573 -6.36 -5.71 10.75
C TYR A 573 -5.26 -6.62 10.20
N GLN A 574 -4.27 -6.96 11.04
CA GLN A 574 -3.10 -7.78 10.72
C GLN A 574 -2.84 -8.79 11.84
N ASN A 575 -2.17 -9.89 11.51
CA ASN A 575 -1.63 -10.80 12.52
C ASN A 575 -0.29 -10.29 13.11
N GLN A 576 0.13 -10.86 14.24
CA GLN A 576 1.38 -10.52 14.94
C GLN A 576 2.60 -11.35 14.46
N THR A 577 2.43 -12.33 13.56
CA THR A 577 3.48 -13.31 13.21
C THR A 577 4.22 -12.99 11.91
N ASP A 578 3.54 -12.48 10.89
CA ASP A 578 4.13 -11.99 9.64
C ASP A 578 3.69 -10.57 9.24
N HIS A 579 2.83 -9.94 10.05
CA HIS A 579 2.23 -8.62 9.82
C HIS A 579 1.48 -8.48 8.48
N THR A 580 0.95 -9.58 7.92
CA THR A 580 0.03 -9.50 6.78
C THR A 580 -1.43 -9.39 7.23
N GLU A 581 -2.30 -8.96 6.32
CA GLU A 581 -3.76 -9.02 6.52
C GLU A 581 -4.25 -10.47 6.74
N LYS A 582 -3.55 -11.49 6.22
CA LYS A 582 -4.05 -12.87 6.24
C LYS A 582 -4.13 -13.38 7.69
N GLY A 583 -5.28 -13.96 8.03
CA GLY A 583 -5.54 -14.48 9.38
C GLY A 583 -5.99 -13.42 10.38
N SER A 584 -6.19 -12.16 9.98
CA SER A 584 -6.82 -11.13 10.82
C SER A 584 -8.34 -11.25 10.85
N LEU A 585 -9.00 -10.55 11.79
CA LEU A 585 -10.46 -10.45 11.79
C LEU A 585 -10.98 -9.83 10.48
N PHE A 586 -10.36 -8.75 10.00
CA PHE A 586 -10.73 -8.11 8.75
C PHE A 586 -10.66 -9.07 7.55
N TRP A 587 -9.60 -9.87 7.43
CA TRP A 587 -9.49 -10.90 6.37
C TRP A 587 -10.53 -12.01 6.51
N THR A 588 -10.89 -12.38 7.73
CA THR A 588 -11.94 -13.37 8.02
C THR A 588 -13.29 -12.91 7.46
N MET A 589 -13.60 -11.62 7.62
CA MET A 589 -14.87 -10.98 7.25
C MET A 589 -14.95 -10.44 5.82
N ASP A 590 -13.81 -10.18 5.16
CA ASP A 590 -13.76 -9.59 3.81
C ASP A 590 -14.12 -10.60 2.70
N ARG A 591 -15.30 -10.39 2.12
CA ARG A 591 -15.86 -11.09 0.95
C ARG A 591 -16.37 -10.07 -0.10
N THR A 592 -15.91 -8.83 0.00
CA THR A 592 -16.33 -7.71 -0.86
C THR A 592 -15.89 -7.91 -2.32
N ARG A 593 -16.63 -7.34 -3.27
CA ARG A 593 -16.34 -7.44 -4.71
C ARG A 593 -15.69 -6.18 -5.27
N THR A 594 -15.82 -5.06 -4.57
CA THR A 594 -15.35 -3.74 -4.99
C THR A 594 -14.30 -3.18 -4.02
N ARG A 595 -13.38 -2.35 -4.53
CA ARG A 595 -12.35 -1.72 -3.69
C ARG A 595 -12.95 -0.69 -2.72
N PHE A 596 -14.03 -0.02 -3.09
CA PHE A 596 -14.76 0.93 -2.24
C PHE A 596 -15.58 0.20 -1.15
N GLY A 597 -16.24 -0.92 -1.47
CA GLY A 597 -16.85 -1.81 -0.48
C GLY A 597 -15.82 -2.34 0.54
N ARG A 598 -14.65 -2.79 0.06
CA ARG A 598 -13.53 -3.21 0.92
C ARG A 598 -13.08 -2.12 1.90
N ARG A 599 -12.94 -0.87 1.42
CA ARG A 599 -12.58 0.29 2.26
C ARG A 599 -13.64 0.59 3.31
N LEU A 600 -14.93 0.57 2.94
CA LEU A 600 -16.02 0.78 3.89
C LEU A 600 -16.09 -0.33 4.95
N LEU A 601 -15.94 -1.60 4.55
CA LEU A 601 -15.91 -2.73 5.49
C LEU A 601 -14.73 -2.63 6.46
N ARG A 602 -13.52 -2.25 6.00
CA ARG A 602 -12.37 -1.99 6.90
C ARG A 602 -12.74 -0.95 7.97
N ASN A 603 -13.39 0.13 7.56
CA ASN A 603 -13.81 1.19 8.47
C ASN A 603 -14.89 0.72 9.46
N TRP A 604 -15.80 -0.16 9.06
CA TRP A 604 -16.79 -0.76 9.97
C TRP A 604 -16.13 -1.72 10.98
N VAL A 605 -15.17 -2.54 10.55
CA VAL A 605 -14.46 -3.50 11.42
C VAL A 605 -13.64 -2.78 12.51
N GLY A 606 -13.00 -1.65 12.18
CA GLY A 606 -12.29 -0.83 13.17
C GLY A 606 -13.20 0.04 14.05
N ARG A 607 -14.45 0.29 13.66
CA ARG A 607 -15.38 1.18 14.37
C ARG A 607 -16.76 0.53 14.58
N PRO A 608 -16.87 -0.51 15.43
CA PRO A 608 -18.16 -1.12 15.79
C PRO A 608 -19.16 -0.07 16.33
N LEU A 609 -20.46 -0.31 16.17
CA LEU A 609 -21.51 0.65 16.51
C LEU A 609 -21.86 0.64 18.01
N LEU A 610 -22.16 1.82 18.57
CA LEU A 610 -22.80 1.98 19.89
C LEU A 610 -24.31 2.24 19.80
N ASP A 611 -24.79 2.72 18.65
CA ASP A 611 -26.22 2.90 18.39
C ASP A 611 -26.86 1.55 18.09
N LYS A 612 -27.56 0.99 19.07
CA LYS A 612 -28.30 -0.27 18.96
C LYS A 612 -29.28 -0.26 17.78
N THR A 613 -29.95 0.86 17.48
CA THR A 613 -30.98 0.90 16.43
C THR A 613 -30.39 0.74 15.03
N ARG A 614 -29.27 1.42 14.76
CA ARG A 614 -28.50 1.25 13.51
C ARG A 614 -27.87 -0.14 13.41
N LEU A 615 -27.53 -0.74 14.54
CA LEU A 615 -26.95 -2.07 14.60
C LEU A 615 -27.98 -3.16 14.25
N GLU A 616 -29.19 -3.07 14.81
CA GLU A 616 -30.31 -3.97 14.47
C GLU A 616 -30.70 -3.81 12.99
N GLN A 617 -30.87 -2.58 12.49
CA GLN A 617 -31.13 -2.31 11.07
C GLN A 617 -30.08 -2.91 10.12
N ARG A 618 -28.80 -2.88 10.51
CA ARG A 618 -27.70 -3.50 9.75
C ARG A 618 -27.80 -5.02 9.75
N ILE A 619 -28.14 -5.63 10.88
CA ILE A 619 -28.26 -7.10 10.99
C ILE A 619 -29.53 -7.62 10.30
N GLU A 620 -30.63 -6.86 10.33
CA GLU A 620 -31.84 -7.13 9.53
C GLU A 620 -31.53 -7.10 8.02
N ALA A 621 -30.72 -6.13 7.55
CA ALA A 621 -30.24 -6.10 6.17
C ALA A 621 -29.36 -7.32 5.81
N VAL A 622 -28.49 -7.75 6.74
CA VAL A 622 -27.63 -8.94 6.55
C VAL A 622 -28.44 -10.24 6.54
N GLU A 623 -29.45 -10.35 7.40
CA GLU A 623 -30.38 -11.48 7.47
C GLU A 623 -31.22 -11.59 6.18
N GLU A 624 -31.79 -10.48 5.70
CA GLU A 624 -32.55 -10.46 4.44
C GLU A 624 -31.70 -10.83 3.23
N LEU A 625 -30.45 -10.35 3.15
CA LEU A 625 -29.54 -10.71 2.04
C LEU A 625 -29.06 -12.16 2.10
N LYS A 626 -28.94 -12.73 3.31
CA LYS A 626 -28.61 -14.15 3.55
C LYS A 626 -29.77 -15.06 3.18
N ASP A 627 -30.96 -14.84 3.74
CA ASP A 627 -32.13 -15.68 3.47
C ASP A 627 -32.66 -15.47 2.04
N GLY A 628 -32.43 -14.28 1.49
CA GLY A 628 -32.63 -13.94 0.10
C GLY A 628 -31.54 -14.43 -0.87
N GLU A 629 -30.53 -15.20 -0.44
CA GLU A 629 -29.35 -15.62 -1.24
C GLU A 629 -29.73 -16.12 -2.64
N ASN A 630 -30.78 -16.95 -2.75
CA ASN A 630 -31.25 -17.59 -3.99
C ASN A 630 -32.42 -16.83 -4.66
N THR A 631 -32.63 -15.55 -4.34
CA THR A 631 -33.69 -14.72 -4.93
C THR A 631 -33.16 -13.87 -6.08
N ILE A 632 -34.02 -13.60 -7.06
CA ILE A 632 -33.71 -12.78 -8.25
C ILE A 632 -33.20 -11.37 -7.87
N ARG A 633 -33.65 -10.80 -6.74
CA ARG A 633 -33.20 -9.48 -6.27
C ARG A 633 -31.73 -9.51 -5.80
N VAL A 634 -31.37 -10.49 -4.98
CA VAL A 634 -30.00 -10.65 -4.49
C VAL A 634 -29.06 -11.09 -5.61
N ASP A 635 -29.52 -11.94 -6.54
CA ASP A 635 -28.72 -12.31 -7.72
C ASP A 635 -28.51 -11.15 -8.70
N LYS A 636 -29.47 -10.22 -8.85
CA LYS A 636 -29.27 -8.94 -9.57
C LYS A 636 -28.16 -8.10 -8.92
N LEU A 637 -28.20 -7.88 -7.60
CA LEU A 637 -27.12 -7.19 -6.89
C LEU A 637 -25.76 -7.90 -7.09
N LYS A 638 -25.71 -9.23 -6.88
CA LYS A 638 -24.52 -10.06 -7.11
C LYS A 638 -24.00 -9.95 -8.54
N HIS A 639 -24.87 -9.86 -9.54
CA HIS A 639 -24.50 -9.70 -10.95
C HIS A 639 -23.94 -8.30 -11.24
N LEU A 640 -24.60 -7.24 -10.77
CA LEU A 640 -24.13 -5.86 -10.88
C LEU A 640 -22.71 -5.72 -10.34
N PHE A 641 -22.44 -6.21 -9.11
CA PHE A 641 -21.10 -6.13 -8.51
C PHE A 641 -20.03 -6.96 -9.24
N ARG A 642 -20.38 -8.04 -9.95
CA ARG A 642 -19.44 -8.78 -10.82
C ARG A 642 -19.03 -7.98 -12.07
N ASN A 643 -19.83 -7.00 -12.49
CA ASN A 643 -19.59 -6.19 -13.68
C ASN A 643 -18.80 -4.89 -13.39
N ILE A 644 -18.68 -4.47 -12.13
CA ILE A 644 -17.89 -3.30 -11.73
C ILE A 644 -16.39 -3.67 -11.73
N LYS A 645 -15.73 -3.48 -12.88
CA LYS A 645 -14.29 -3.77 -13.07
C LYS A 645 -13.34 -2.62 -12.71
N VAL A 646 -13.86 -1.51 -12.19
CA VAL A 646 -13.13 -0.24 -12.00
C VAL A 646 -13.39 0.32 -10.61
N ASP A 647 -12.36 0.90 -10.00
CA ASP A 647 -12.48 1.61 -8.72
C ASP A 647 -13.12 3.00 -8.94
N LEU A 648 -14.46 3.03 -8.98
CA LEU A 648 -15.25 4.24 -9.28
C LEU A 648 -14.92 5.42 -8.35
N GLU A 649 -14.63 5.14 -7.08
CA GLU A 649 -14.22 6.14 -6.08
C GLU A 649 -12.91 6.84 -6.49
N LYS A 650 -11.90 6.07 -6.93
CA LYS A 650 -10.66 6.63 -7.51
C LYS A 650 -10.91 7.40 -8.80
N VAL A 651 -11.78 6.92 -9.70
CA VAL A 651 -12.03 7.60 -10.97
C VAL A 651 -12.77 8.93 -10.78
N LEU A 652 -13.76 9.00 -9.88
CA LEU A 652 -14.46 10.25 -9.59
C LEU A 652 -13.51 11.34 -9.07
N ILE A 653 -12.59 11.02 -8.15
CA ILE A 653 -11.62 12.02 -7.66
C ILE A 653 -10.58 12.38 -8.74
N ARG A 654 -10.23 11.46 -9.65
CA ARG A 654 -9.40 11.77 -10.83
C ARG A 654 -10.10 12.68 -11.83
N ILE A 655 -11.41 12.54 -12.02
CA ILE A 655 -12.23 13.47 -12.83
C ILE A 655 -12.20 14.85 -12.17
N TYR A 656 -12.44 14.90 -10.86
CA TYR A 656 -12.45 16.12 -10.05
C TYR A 656 -11.13 16.90 -10.12
N TYR A 657 -9.98 16.22 -10.01
CA TYR A 657 -8.65 16.82 -10.21
C TYR A 657 -8.24 17.02 -11.68
N LYS A 658 -9.08 16.64 -12.64
CA LYS A 658 -8.81 16.70 -14.09
C LYS A 658 -7.61 15.85 -14.55
N LYS A 659 -7.34 14.75 -13.83
CA LYS A 659 -6.27 13.76 -14.07
C LYS A 659 -6.80 12.43 -14.66
N CYS A 660 -8.09 12.40 -15.03
CA CYS A 660 -8.75 11.28 -15.70
C CYS A 660 -8.40 11.22 -17.21
N THR A 661 -8.28 10.03 -17.79
CA THR A 661 -8.09 9.85 -19.25
C THR A 661 -9.42 9.67 -20.00
N ARG A 662 -9.45 9.85 -21.33
CA ARG A 662 -10.69 9.76 -22.12
C ARG A 662 -11.32 8.36 -22.10
N SER A 663 -10.48 7.32 -22.07
CA SER A 663 -10.90 5.92 -21.99
C SER A 663 -11.36 5.53 -20.59
N GLU A 664 -10.71 6.06 -19.55
CA GLU A 664 -11.10 5.90 -18.15
C GLU A 664 -12.45 6.58 -17.85
N LEU A 665 -12.65 7.81 -18.34
CA LEU A 665 -13.91 8.54 -18.24
C LEU A 665 -15.06 7.77 -18.89
N LEU A 666 -14.90 7.34 -20.15
CA LEU A 666 -15.91 6.54 -20.85
C LEU A 666 -16.23 5.25 -20.08
N GLY A 667 -15.21 4.57 -19.57
CA GLY A 667 -15.38 3.34 -18.80
C GLY A 667 -16.19 3.54 -17.52
N ALA A 668 -15.91 4.60 -16.76
CA ALA A 668 -16.66 4.93 -15.54
C ALA A 668 -18.09 5.37 -15.85
N LEU A 669 -18.31 6.26 -16.82
CA LEU A 669 -19.64 6.71 -17.22
C LEU A 669 -20.51 5.53 -17.72
N GLN A 670 -19.95 4.61 -18.52
CA GLN A 670 -20.68 3.42 -18.98
C GLN A 670 -20.98 2.41 -17.86
N ILE A 671 -20.17 2.34 -16.80
CA ILE A 671 -20.47 1.51 -15.62
C ILE A 671 -21.59 2.18 -14.80
N LEU A 672 -21.50 3.48 -14.55
CA LEU A 672 -22.52 4.26 -13.83
C LEU A 672 -23.87 4.23 -14.55
N GLN A 673 -23.89 4.33 -15.88
CA GLN A 673 -25.11 4.21 -16.69
C GLN A 673 -25.78 2.84 -16.50
N ARG A 674 -25.01 1.74 -16.49
CA ARG A 674 -25.56 0.39 -16.25
C ARG A 674 -26.14 0.25 -14.85
N ILE A 675 -25.48 0.83 -13.86
CA ILE A 675 -25.91 0.81 -12.45
C ILE A 675 -27.23 1.56 -12.28
N ALA A 676 -27.36 2.76 -12.89
CA ALA A 676 -28.61 3.51 -12.90
C ALA A 676 -29.72 2.75 -13.65
N ASN A 677 -29.44 2.23 -14.84
CA ASN A 677 -30.42 1.52 -15.67
C ASN A 677 -30.97 0.23 -15.03
N GLU A 678 -30.16 -0.53 -14.30
CA GLU A 678 -30.60 -1.76 -13.61
C GLU A 678 -31.73 -1.49 -12.59
N TYR A 679 -31.75 -0.29 -12.01
CA TYR A 679 -32.73 0.16 -11.01
C TYR A 679 -33.56 1.38 -11.43
N ALA A 680 -33.63 1.69 -12.73
CA ALA A 680 -34.39 2.83 -13.28
C ALA A 680 -35.93 2.77 -13.10
N HIS A 681 -36.42 1.77 -12.37
CA HIS A 681 -37.82 1.60 -11.96
C HIS A 681 -38.04 1.89 -10.46
N VAL A 682 -36.98 2.28 -9.73
CA VAL A 682 -36.95 2.44 -8.27
C VAL A 682 -36.79 3.92 -7.90
N ASP A 683 -37.84 4.70 -8.09
CA ASP A 683 -37.84 6.14 -7.77
C ASP A 683 -37.96 6.40 -6.25
N THR A 684 -38.53 5.45 -5.49
CA THR A 684 -38.71 5.52 -4.04
C THR A 684 -38.18 4.25 -3.37
N PRO A 685 -37.74 4.32 -2.09
CA PRO A 685 -37.21 3.16 -1.36
C PRO A 685 -38.13 1.94 -1.42
N ASP A 686 -39.45 2.13 -1.26
CA ASP A 686 -40.44 1.06 -1.24
C ASP A 686 -40.47 0.22 -2.53
N LYS A 687 -40.07 0.80 -3.68
CA LYS A 687 -40.04 0.12 -4.98
C LYS A 687 -38.89 -0.86 -5.14
N ALA A 688 -37.84 -0.79 -4.30
CA ALA A 688 -36.72 -1.73 -4.35
C ALA A 688 -37.15 -3.15 -3.92
N GLY A 689 -38.21 -3.25 -3.10
CA GLY A 689 -38.86 -4.52 -2.75
C GLY A 689 -38.09 -5.40 -1.77
N PHE A 690 -37.20 -4.81 -0.97
CA PHE A 690 -36.64 -5.41 0.24
C PHE A 690 -37.42 -4.92 1.48
N SER A 691 -37.27 -5.57 2.62
CA SER A 691 -37.85 -5.13 3.90
C SER A 691 -36.95 -4.13 4.63
N SER A 692 -35.62 -4.24 4.49
CA SER A 692 -34.67 -3.34 5.12
C SER A 692 -34.64 -1.96 4.46
N SER A 693 -34.88 -0.91 5.26
CA SER A 693 -34.72 0.50 4.84
C SER A 693 -33.33 0.80 4.30
N VAL A 694 -32.27 0.27 4.93
CA VAL A 694 -30.87 0.52 4.54
C VAL A 694 -30.59 0.02 3.12
N ILE A 695 -31.18 -1.11 2.72
CA ILE A 695 -31.07 -1.64 1.35
C ILE A 695 -31.91 -0.81 0.38
N ASN A 696 -33.16 -0.52 0.75
CA ASN A 696 -34.11 0.23 -0.06
C ASN A 696 -33.61 1.67 -0.37
N ASP A 697 -33.12 2.39 0.64
CA ASP A 697 -32.56 3.75 0.50
C ASP A 697 -31.28 3.77 -0.36
N ALA A 698 -30.42 2.77 -0.17
CA ALA A 698 -29.20 2.62 -0.97
C ALA A 698 -29.53 2.36 -2.44
N ILE A 699 -30.48 1.45 -2.74
CA ILE A 699 -30.91 1.16 -4.12
C ILE A 699 -31.62 2.36 -4.75
N ALA A 700 -32.52 3.04 -4.03
CA ALA A 700 -33.21 4.24 -4.52
C ALA A 700 -32.26 5.45 -4.70
N SER A 701 -31.01 5.37 -4.26
CA SER A 701 -29.98 6.37 -4.62
C SER A 701 -29.35 6.13 -6.00
N LEU A 702 -29.34 4.89 -6.50
CA LEU A 702 -28.62 4.48 -7.72
C LEU A 702 -29.16 5.09 -9.02
N PRO A 703 -30.48 5.16 -9.29
CA PRO A 703 -30.98 5.73 -10.54
C PRO A 703 -30.89 7.27 -10.61
N LYS A 704 -30.68 7.97 -9.47
CA LYS A 704 -30.68 9.44 -9.38
C LYS A 704 -29.60 10.14 -10.22
N ILE A 705 -28.60 9.39 -10.69
CA ILE A 705 -27.53 9.91 -11.56
C ILE A 705 -27.81 9.70 -13.06
N SER A 706 -28.92 9.06 -13.44
CA SER A 706 -29.24 8.66 -14.82
C SER A 706 -29.09 9.81 -15.82
N ASP A 707 -29.84 10.90 -15.60
CA ASP A 707 -29.99 11.97 -16.59
C ASP A 707 -28.68 12.74 -16.81
N ASP A 708 -27.92 12.99 -15.73
CA ASP A 708 -26.58 13.56 -15.80
C ASP A 708 -25.63 12.65 -16.60
N ILE A 709 -25.60 11.35 -16.31
CA ILE A 709 -24.72 10.38 -16.98
C ILE A 709 -25.09 10.21 -18.46
N VAL A 710 -26.38 10.23 -18.82
CA VAL A 710 -26.84 10.20 -20.22
C VAL A 710 -26.38 11.45 -20.95
N SER A 711 -26.61 12.64 -20.39
CA SER A 711 -26.15 13.93 -20.94
C SER A 711 -24.64 13.95 -21.20
N PHE A 712 -23.83 13.44 -20.26
CA PHE A 712 -22.38 13.35 -20.46
C PHE A 712 -21.98 12.33 -21.55
N LEU A 713 -22.69 11.20 -21.69
CA LEU A 713 -22.41 10.18 -22.71
C LEU A 713 -22.90 10.59 -24.11
N GLU A 714 -23.90 11.45 -24.22
CA GLU A 714 -24.37 12.04 -25.48
C GLU A 714 -23.33 12.96 -26.12
N LYS A 715 -22.56 13.69 -25.31
CA LYS A 715 -21.44 14.53 -25.80
C LYS A 715 -20.27 13.74 -26.40
N ILE A 716 -20.11 12.47 -26.02
CA ILE A 716 -18.89 11.67 -26.28
C ILE A 716 -19.05 10.73 -27.48
N ASN A 717 -17.98 10.59 -28.27
CA ASN A 717 -17.77 9.54 -29.27
C ASN A 717 -17.15 8.28 -28.61
N PRO A 718 -17.87 7.15 -28.49
CA PRO A 718 -17.39 5.98 -27.76
C PRO A 718 -16.23 5.22 -28.40
N GLN A 719 -15.88 5.47 -29.67
CA GLN A 719 -14.72 4.84 -30.31
C GLN A 719 -13.46 5.67 -30.08
N ALA A 720 -13.49 6.96 -30.41
CA ALA A 720 -12.37 7.88 -30.19
C ALA A 720 -11.94 7.91 -28.71
N ALA A 721 -12.91 7.92 -27.79
CA ALA A 721 -12.64 7.88 -26.36
C ALA A 721 -11.91 6.59 -25.90
N LYS A 722 -12.16 5.43 -26.51
CA LYS A 722 -11.41 4.17 -26.20
C LYS A 722 -9.97 4.20 -26.71
N GLU A 723 -9.75 4.86 -27.84
CA GLU A 723 -8.43 4.99 -28.47
C GLU A 723 -7.61 6.16 -27.89
N ASP A 724 -8.19 6.94 -26.95
CA ASP A 724 -7.69 8.23 -26.44
C ASP A 724 -7.41 9.26 -27.56
N ASP A 725 -8.14 9.13 -28.69
CA ASP A 725 -8.14 10.16 -29.72
C ASP A 725 -8.89 11.39 -29.22
N LYS A 726 -8.17 12.49 -29.07
CA LYS A 726 -8.74 13.78 -28.66
C LYS A 726 -9.34 14.60 -29.79
N TYR A 727 -9.02 14.30 -31.06
CA TYR A 727 -9.49 15.09 -32.20
C TYR A 727 -10.93 14.77 -32.59
N SER A 728 -11.38 13.54 -32.31
CA SER A 728 -12.73 13.04 -32.59
C SER A 728 -13.49 12.63 -31.32
N PHE A 729 -13.03 13.07 -30.14
CA PHE A 729 -13.57 12.67 -28.83
C PHE A 729 -15.02 13.15 -28.59
N PHE A 730 -15.31 14.39 -28.97
CA PHE A 730 -16.67 14.93 -28.98
C PHE A 730 -17.41 14.48 -30.24
N ARG A 731 -18.74 14.44 -30.19
CA ARG A 731 -19.56 14.35 -31.41
C ARG A 731 -19.61 15.73 -32.08
N GLU A 732 -19.76 15.77 -33.40
CA GLU A 732 -19.70 17.01 -34.20
C GLU A 732 -20.71 18.08 -33.72
N GLU A 733 -21.89 17.66 -33.27
CA GLU A 733 -22.96 18.49 -32.66
C GLU A 733 -22.58 19.14 -31.32
N HIS A 734 -21.47 18.72 -30.71
CA HIS A 734 -20.98 19.14 -29.39
C HIS A 734 -19.50 19.56 -29.41
N GLU A 735 -18.93 19.80 -30.58
CA GLU A 735 -17.62 20.44 -30.70
C GLU A 735 -17.71 21.94 -30.41
N THR A 736 -16.66 22.51 -29.80
CA THR A 736 -16.60 23.96 -29.56
C THR A 736 -16.23 24.71 -30.83
N GLU A 737 -16.69 25.97 -30.95
CA GLU A 737 -16.35 26.88 -32.05
C GLU A 737 -14.83 26.91 -32.32
N ASP A 738 -14.00 26.97 -31.28
CA ASP A 738 -12.53 26.91 -31.38
C ASP A 738 -12.04 25.62 -32.06
N VAL A 739 -12.58 24.46 -31.70
CA VAL A 739 -12.22 23.17 -32.31
C VAL A 739 -12.63 23.15 -33.79
N MET A 740 -13.83 23.63 -34.10
CA MET A 740 -14.35 23.71 -35.47
C MET A 740 -13.52 24.67 -36.33
N GLU A 741 -13.18 25.86 -35.83
CA GLU A 741 -12.34 26.85 -36.53
C GLU A 741 -10.96 26.27 -36.87
N ARG A 742 -10.31 25.59 -35.93
CA ARG A 742 -8.99 24.95 -36.21
C ARG A 742 -9.12 23.77 -37.17
N LYS A 743 -10.20 22.98 -37.13
CA LYS A 743 -10.47 21.92 -38.13
C LYS A 743 -10.67 22.50 -39.53
N MET A 744 -11.47 23.56 -39.68
CA MET A 744 -11.65 24.25 -40.96
C MET A 744 -10.33 24.84 -41.49
N GLY A 745 -9.49 25.43 -40.62
CA GLY A 745 -8.15 25.91 -40.99
C GLY A 745 -7.23 24.82 -41.52
N ILE A 746 -7.23 23.62 -40.90
CA ILE A 746 -6.48 22.46 -41.43
C ILE A 746 -7.01 22.06 -42.81
N ALA A 747 -8.33 21.95 -42.97
CA ALA A 747 -8.94 21.55 -44.23
C ALA A 747 -8.65 22.52 -45.38
N ALA A 748 -8.65 23.83 -45.11
CA ALA A 748 -8.28 24.87 -46.08
C ALA A 748 -6.83 24.72 -46.55
N VAL A 749 -5.86 24.59 -45.62
CA VAL A 749 -4.43 24.46 -45.98
C VAL A 749 -4.14 23.11 -46.66
N GLU A 750 -4.84 22.03 -46.29
CA GLU A 750 -4.73 20.75 -47.01
C GLU A 750 -5.39 20.79 -48.41
N HIS A 751 -6.37 21.68 -48.64
CA HIS A 751 -6.88 21.98 -49.99
C HIS A 751 -5.84 22.73 -50.84
N GLU A 752 -5.26 23.82 -50.34
CA GLU A 752 -4.19 24.57 -51.04
C GLU A 752 -2.97 23.67 -51.37
N LEU A 753 -2.56 22.81 -50.43
CA LEU A 753 -1.52 21.81 -50.66
C LEU A 753 -1.85 20.87 -51.82
N ASN A 754 -3.13 20.51 -51.99
CA ASN A 754 -3.58 19.65 -53.09
C ASN A 754 -3.60 20.37 -54.44
N GLU A 755 -4.03 21.64 -54.51
CA GLU A 755 -3.95 22.44 -55.74
C GLU A 755 -2.49 22.65 -56.18
N HIS A 756 -1.59 22.93 -55.23
CA HIS A 756 -0.16 23.08 -55.48
C HIS A 756 0.49 21.83 -56.13
N ARG A 757 -0.13 20.63 -56.08
CA ARG A 757 0.37 19.45 -56.82
C ARG A 757 0.54 19.71 -58.32
N ALA A 758 -0.37 20.46 -58.95
CA ALA A 758 -0.27 20.81 -60.37
C ALA A 758 0.89 21.78 -60.66
N VAL A 759 1.10 22.73 -59.75
CA VAL A 759 2.22 23.69 -59.78
C VAL A 759 3.56 22.95 -59.59
N ALA A 760 3.62 21.97 -58.67
CA ALA A 760 4.79 21.12 -58.48
C ALA A 760 5.08 20.25 -59.71
N ALA A 761 4.05 19.64 -60.32
CA ALA A 761 4.18 18.77 -61.47
C ALA A 761 4.74 19.50 -62.71
N SER A 762 4.22 20.69 -63.00
CA SER A 762 4.74 21.55 -64.07
C SER A 762 6.18 22.01 -63.80
N LYS A 763 6.50 22.45 -62.56
CA LYS A 763 7.87 22.83 -62.14
C LYS A 763 8.92 21.73 -62.38
N ILE A 764 8.58 20.44 -62.25
CA ILE A 764 9.50 19.31 -62.52
C ILE A 764 9.27 18.59 -63.86
N LYS A 765 8.42 19.14 -64.74
CA LYS A 765 8.07 18.60 -66.07
C LYS A 765 7.51 17.16 -66.03
N LYS A 766 6.58 16.88 -65.12
CA LYS A 766 5.81 15.62 -65.06
C LYS A 766 4.32 15.88 -65.23
N GLY A 767 3.59 14.93 -65.82
CA GLY A 767 2.14 15.03 -66.02
C GLY A 767 1.31 14.92 -64.73
N LYS A 768 1.85 14.27 -63.69
CA LYS A 768 1.25 14.22 -62.34
C LYS A 768 2.35 14.17 -61.28
N VAL A 769 2.07 14.77 -60.13
CA VAL A 769 2.82 14.58 -58.87
C VAL A 769 1.81 14.24 -57.78
N ASP A 770 2.05 13.12 -57.10
CA ASP A 770 1.38 12.78 -55.85
C ASP A 770 2.39 12.92 -54.70
N TYR A 771 1.89 13.33 -53.53
CA TYR A 771 2.69 13.36 -52.31
C TYR A 771 2.85 11.95 -51.72
N VAL A 772 3.97 11.74 -51.05
CA VAL A 772 4.29 10.51 -50.32
C VAL A 772 4.56 10.86 -48.85
N THR A 773 4.12 10.02 -47.92
CA THR A 773 4.49 10.12 -46.50
C THR A 773 5.52 9.05 -46.17
N VAL A 774 6.67 9.44 -45.60
CA VAL A 774 7.75 8.50 -45.23
C VAL A 774 8.35 8.86 -43.88
N SER A 775 8.44 7.88 -42.98
CA SER A 775 8.96 8.04 -41.62
C SER A 775 8.28 9.16 -40.82
N GLY A 776 6.98 9.35 -41.01
CA GLY A 776 6.18 10.40 -40.36
C GLY A 776 6.28 11.78 -41.01
N ILE A 777 7.09 11.95 -42.07
CA ILE A 777 7.15 13.22 -42.81
C ILE A 777 6.23 13.13 -44.03
N GLU A 778 5.24 14.01 -44.06
CA GLU A 778 4.17 14.08 -45.07
C GLU A 778 4.53 15.05 -46.22
N TYR A 779 3.66 15.13 -47.24
CA TYR A 779 3.75 16.08 -48.37
C TYR A 779 5.07 16.03 -49.17
N LEU A 780 5.81 14.92 -49.10
CA LEU A 780 7.08 14.76 -49.81
C LEU A 780 6.85 14.52 -51.30
N ILE A 781 7.56 15.28 -52.14
CA ILE A 781 7.62 15.03 -53.58
C ILE A 781 8.81 14.10 -53.86
N GLU A 782 8.52 12.89 -54.32
CA GLU A 782 9.55 11.88 -54.63
C GLU A 782 10.03 11.95 -56.08
N VAL A 783 11.35 12.05 -56.28
CA VAL A 783 12.00 12.18 -57.60
C VAL A 783 13.12 11.13 -57.68
N LYS A 784 13.22 10.41 -58.81
CA LYS A 784 14.30 9.42 -59.01
C LYS A 784 15.66 10.13 -59.03
N ASN A 785 16.69 9.51 -58.50
CA ASN A 785 18.01 10.16 -58.37
C ASN A 785 18.60 10.59 -59.74
N ASN A 786 18.22 9.93 -60.83
CA ASN A 786 18.60 10.29 -62.20
C ASN A 786 17.90 11.57 -62.71
N GLU A 787 16.75 11.93 -62.13
CA GLU A 787 15.87 13.04 -62.54
C GLU A 787 16.09 14.32 -61.71
N ILE A 788 17.00 14.30 -60.71
CA ILE A 788 17.26 15.44 -59.81
C ILE A 788 17.62 16.74 -60.56
N LYS A 789 18.18 16.64 -61.77
CA LYS A 789 18.49 17.80 -62.63
C LYS A 789 17.25 18.65 -62.99
N ASN A 790 16.04 18.09 -62.87
CA ASN A 790 14.78 18.78 -63.14
C ASN A 790 14.17 19.43 -61.88
N VAL A 791 14.81 19.29 -60.71
CA VAL A 791 14.32 19.85 -59.45
C VAL A 791 14.87 21.27 -59.26
N PRO A 792 14.02 22.30 -59.02
CA PRO A 792 14.50 23.65 -58.77
C PRO A 792 15.40 23.76 -57.53
N ALA A 793 16.46 24.57 -57.62
CA ALA A 793 17.42 24.76 -56.53
C ALA A 793 16.83 25.38 -55.24
N SER A 794 15.61 25.91 -55.31
CA SER A 794 14.86 26.41 -54.15
C SER A 794 14.16 25.31 -53.34
N TRP A 795 14.12 24.06 -53.81
CA TRP A 795 13.45 22.95 -53.12
C TRP A 795 14.33 22.33 -52.04
N ALA A 796 13.82 22.22 -50.82
CA ALA A 796 14.52 21.63 -49.70
C ALA A 796 14.53 20.10 -49.81
N LYS A 797 15.71 19.48 -49.90
CA LYS A 797 15.85 18.01 -49.85
C LYS A 797 15.72 17.53 -48.40
N ILE A 798 14.63 16.83 -48.10
CA ILE A 798 14.30 16.37 -46.74
C ILE A 798 14.89 14.97 -46.48
N SER A 799 14.76 14.05 -47.43
CA SER A 799 15.29 12.69 -47.30
C SER A 799 15.68 12.08 -48.65
N GLY A 800 16.25 10.87 -48.64
CA GLY A 800 16.56 10.14 -49.85
C GLY A 800 17.08 8.73 -49.58
N THR A 801 16.93 7.87 -50.57
CA THR A 801 17.47 6.51 -50.64
C THR A 801 18.48 6.41 -51.79
N LYS A 802 19.02 5.21 -52.03
CA LYS A 802 19.88 4.96 -53.19
C LYS A 802 19.17 5.16 -54.55
N ALA A 803 17.84 5.05 -54.60
CA ALA A 803 17.06 5.16 -55.84
C ALA A 803 16.36 6.52 -56.03
N VAL A 804 15.90 7.15 -54.94
CA VAL A 804 15.02 8.32 -54.97
C VAL A 804 15.41 9.38 -53.94
N SER A 805 15.17 10.65 -54.25
CA SER A 805 15.33 11.79 -53.35
C SER A 805 13.99 12.49 -53.15
N ARG A 806 13.75 13.00 -51.94
CA ARG A 806 12.47 13.57 -51.51
C ARG A 806 12.61 15.01 -51.10
N PHE A 807 11.69 15.84 -51.57
CA PHE A 807 11.78 17.29 -51.46
C PHE A 807 10.47 17.90 -50.97
N HIS A 808 10.58 19.07 -50.32
CA HIS A 808 9.49 20.03 -50.16
C HIS A 808 9.79 21.28 -51.00
N THR A 809 8.77 21.91 -51.56
CA THR A 809 8.89 23.23 -52.21
C THR A 809 8.84 24.33 -51.13
N PRO A 810 9.31 25.57 -51.39
CA PRO A 810 9.15 26.68 -50.45
C PRO A 810 7.69 26.92 -50.04
N GLU A 811 6.76 26.76 -50.99
CA GLU A 811 5.31 26.86 -50.79
C GLU A 811 4.82 25.75 -49.85
N VAL A 812 5.23 24.49 -50.06
CA VAL A 812 4.91 23.35 -49.17
C VAL A 812 5.52 23.53 -47.78
N VAL A 813 6.73 24.07 -47.65
CA VAL A 813 7.34 24.35 -46.34
C VAL A 813 6.56 25.43 -45.56
N LYS A 814 5.97 26.43 -46.24
CA LYS A 814 5.04 27.38 -45.58
C LYS A 814 3.77 26.66 -45.14
N MET A 815 3.04 26.06 -46.09
CA MET A 815 1.72 25.46 -45.83
C MET A 815 1.80 24.34 -44.79
N VAL A 816 2.80 23.46 -44.83
CA VAL A 816 2.96 22.41 -43.80
C VAL A 816 3.20 23.03 -42.42
N ARG A 817 4.03 24.08 -42.29
CA ARG A 817 4.21 24.78 -40.99
C ARG A 817 2.91 25.40 -40.48
N GLU A 818 2.17 26.05 -41.35
CA GLU A 818 0.90 26.74 -41.05
C GLU A 818 -0.17 25.73 -40.61
N ARG A 819 -0.31 24.64 -41.36
CA ARG A 819 -1.15 23.50 -40.98
C ARG A 819 -0.70 22.84 -39.68
N ASP A 820 0.61 22.68 -39.45
CA ASP A 820 1.13 22.07 -38.23
C ASP A 820 0.91 22.99 -37.01
N GLN A 821 0.89 24.32 -37.20
CA GLN A 821 0.41 25.28 -36.19
C GLN A 821 -1.09 25.10 -35.92
N HIS A 822 -1.93 24.96 -36.95
CA HIS A 822 -3.36 24.64 -36.75
C HIS A 822 -3.56 23.29 -36.05
N LYS A 823 -2.73 22.27 -36.32
CA LYS A 823 -2.77 20.97 -35.62
C LYS A 823 -2.33 21.09 -34.15
N GLU A 824 -1.27 21.84 -33.85
CA GLU A 824 -0.85 22.10 -32.46
C GLU A 824 -1.89 22.97 -31.70
N ALA A 825 -2.55 23.93 -32.36
CA ALA A 825 -3.62 24.74 -31.78
C ALA A 825 -4.93 23.95 -31.58
N LEU A 826 -5.34 23.12 -32.55
CA LEU A 826 -6.45 22.18 -32.42
C LEU A 826 -6.21 21.23 -31.24
N ALA A 827 -4.99 20.68 -31.13
CA ALA A 827 -4.61 19.80 -30.03
C ALA A 827 -4.77 20.47 -28.66
N ALA A 828 -4.54 21.78 -28.54
CA ALA A 828 -4.77 22.55 -27.33
C ALA A 828 -6.27 22.84 -27.09
N ALA A 829 -7.03 23.19 -28.13
CA ALA A 829 -8.47 23.41 -28.05
C ALA A 829 -9.23 22.14 -27.62
N CYS A 830 -8.88 20.97 -28.17
CA CYS A 830 -9.44 19.68 -27.79
C CYS A 830 -9.11 19.27 -26.34
N ASP A 831 -7.96 19.68 -25.80
CA ASP A 831 -7.62 19.46 -24.39
C ASP A 831 -8.37 20.45 -23.49
N ALA A 832 -8.52 21.72 -23.88
CA ALA A 832 -9.32 22.71 -23.15
C ALA A 832 -10.81 22.33 -23.07
N ALA A 833 -11.41 21.90 -24.20
CA ALA A 833 -12.78 21.41 -24.24
C ALA A 833 -12.96 20.14 -23.36
N PHE A 834 -11.99 19.24 -23.36
CA PHE A 834 -12.02 18.06 -22.47
C PHE A 834 -11.94 18.45 -20.99
N LEU A 835 -11.08 19.42 -20.61
CA LEU A 835 -11.04 19.95 -19.25
C LEU A 835 -12.39 20.58 -18.84
N SER A 836 -13.06 21.31 -19.75
CA SER A 836 -14.39 21.87 -19.50
C SER A 836 -15.46 20.80 -19.26
N LEU A 837 -15.41 19.68 -19.98
CA LEU A 837 -16.30 18.53 -19.68
C LEU A 837 -16.02 17.93 -18.30
N LEU A 838 -14.74 17.85 -17.89
CA LEU A 838 -14.40 17.39 -16.54
C LEU A 838 -14.88 18.36 -15.45
N ASP A 839 -14.90 19.69 -15.70
CA ASP A 839 -15.53 20.67 -14.81
C ASP A 839 -17.04 20.46 -14.66
N GLU A 840 -17.78 20.23 -15.77
CA GLU A 840 -19.22 19.93 -15.73
C GLU A 840 -19.52 18.69 -14.87
N ILE A 841 -18.73 17.63 -15.01
CA ILE A 841 -18.90 16.38 -14.25
C ILE A 841 -18.45 16.57 -12.79
N ALA A 842 -17.39 17.34 -12.54
CA ALA A 842 -16.94 17.69 -11.19
C ALA A 842 -17.99 18.49 -10.41
N ALA A 843 -18.79 19.34 -11.06
CA ALA A 843 -19.92 20.02 -10.44
C ALA A 843 -21.01 19.06 -9.92
N LYS A 844 -21.09 17.83 -10.46
CA LYS A 844 -21.99 16.76 -9.99
C LYS A 844 -21.30 15.74 -9.07
N TYR A 845 -20.05 15.97 -8.65
CA TYR A 845 -19.23 15.02 -7.89
C TYR A 845 -19.95 14.48 -6.65
N GLN A 846 -20.66 15.31 -5.88
CA GLN A 846 -21.32 14.88 -4.64
C GLN A 846 -22.38 13.80 -4.89
N THR A 847 -23.27 13.99 -5.87
CA THR A 847 -24.33 13.01 -6.23
C THR A 847 -23.74 11.70 -6.76
N LEU A 848 -22.67 11.79 -7.56
CA LEU A 848 -21.95 10.63 -8.07
C LEU A 848 -21.24 9.85 -6.94
N ARG A 849 -20.62 10.57 -5.99
CA ARG A 849 -19.92 10.04 -4.81
C ARG A 849 -20.89 9.38 -3.83
N ASP A 850 -22.08 9.95 -3.63
CA ASP A 850 -23.16 9.36 -2.82
C ASP A 850 -23.64 8.02 -3.39
N CYS A 851 -23.85 7.94 -4.71
CA CYS A 851 -24.18 6.68 -5.39
C CYS A 851 -23.08 5.62 -5.18
N VAL A 852 -21.80 6.00 -5.29
CA VAL A 852 -20.67 5.08 -4.99
C VAL A 852 -20.62 4.68 -3.50
N HIS A 853 -21.03 5.54 -2.57
CA HIS A 853 -21.13 5.20 -1.14
C HIS A 853 -22.29 4.23 -0.84
N ALA A 854 -23.42 4.37 -1.53
CA ALA A 854 -24.51 3.40 -1.46
C ALA A 854 -24.12 2.03 -2.02
N LEU A 855 -23.39 2.00 -3.15
CA LEU A 855 -22.80 0.76 -3.68
C LEU A 855 -21.79 0.13 -2.72
N ALA A 856 -20.95 0.93 -2.05
CA ALA A 856 -20.02 0.45 -1.03
C ALA A 856 -20.77 -0.19 0.16
N THR A 857 -21.88 0.42 0.58
CA THR A 857 -22.74 -0.07 1.66
C THR A 857 -23.39 -1.41 1.29
N LEU A 858 -23.93 -1.53 0.07
CA LEU A 858 -24.53 -2.77 -0.43
C LEU A 858 -23.49 -3.91 -0.59
N ASP A 859 -22.27 -3.63 -1.07
CA ASP A 859 -21.19 -4.62 -1.16
C ASP A 859 -20.66 -5.06 0.21
N ALA A 860 -20.58 -4.13 1.18
CA ALA A 860 -20.24 -4.46 2.57
C ALA A 860 -21.33 -5.30 3.26
N LEU A 861 -22.61 -5.00 3.05
CA LEU A 861 -23.73 -5.81 3.56
C LEU A 861 -23.74 -7.21 2.93
N LEU A 862 -23.52 -7.33 1.61
CA LEU A 862 -23.36 -8.62 0.93
C LEU A 862 -22.16 -9.42 1.43
N SER A 863 -21.07 -8.74 1.81
CA SER A 863 -19.90 -9.38 2.43
C SER A 863 -20.23 -10.00 3.79
N LEU A 864 -20.98 -9.27 4.63
CA LEU A 864 -21.45 -9.77 5.92
C LEU A 864 -22.49 -10.89 5.76
N ALA A 865 -23.38 -10.82 4.76
CA ALA A 865 -24.32 -11.89 4.44
C ALA A 865 -23.59 -13.17 3.97
N ALA A 866 -22.57 -13.04 3.13
CA ALA A 866 -21.74 -14.18 2.69
C ALA A 866 -20.89 -14.79 3.82
N LEU A 867 -20.61 -14.05 4.90
CA LEU A 867 -20.05 -14.57 6.13
C LEU A 867 -21.12 -15.27 6.98
N ALA A 868 -22.30 -14.65 7.13
CA ALA A 868 -23.45 -15.18 7.87
C ALA A 868 -24.01 -16.49 7.29
N SER A 869 -23.83 -16.74 6.00
CA SER A 869 -24.19 -18.01 5.34
C SER A 869 -23.24 -19.18 5.66
N GLN A 870 -22.17 -19.00 6.45
CA GLN A 870 -21.25 -20.08 6.82
C GLN A 870 -21.81 -20.97 7.94
N PRO A 871 -21.48 -22.28 7.98
CA PRO A 871 -22.00 -23.19 9.00
C PRO A 871 -21.69 -22.74 10.45
N GLY A 872 -22.71 -22.79 11.31
CA GLY A 872 -22.59 -22.42 12.72
C GLY A 872 -22.38 -20.92 12.98
N TYR A 873 -22.75 -20.06 12.03
CA TYR A 873 -22.92 -18.62 12.27
C TYR A 873 -24.38 -18.34 12.69
N VAL A 874 -24.55 -17.60 13.79
CA VAL A 874 -25.87 -17.29 14.39
C VAL A 874 -26.09 -15.78 14.46
N LYS A 875 -27.36 -15.37 14.39
CA LYS A 875 -27.78 -13.97 14.60
C LYS A 875 -27.63 -13.63 16.08
N PRO A 876 -26.77 -12.66 16.47
CA PRO A 876 -26.72 -12.20 17.85
C PRO A 876 -28.00 -11.43 18.22
N SER A 877 -28.39 -11.51 19.49
CA SER A 877 -29.49 -10.75 20.08
C SER A 877 -28.96 -9.65 21.01
N PHE A 878 -29.43 -8.41 20.88
CA PHE A 878 -28.87 -7.27 21.60
C PHE A 878 -29.75 -6.83 22.76
N THR A 879 -29.16 -6.64 23.93
CA THR A 879 -29.86 -6.14 25.13
C THR A 879 -29.38 -4.76 25.57
N SER A 880 -30.25 -4.06 26.30
CA SER A 880 -29.92 -2.84 27.04
C SER A 880 -29.00 -3.13 28.22
N GLU A 881 -29.05 -4.35 28.75
CA GLU A 881 -28.32 -4.75 29.94
C GLU A 881 -26.81 -4.89 29.67
N ILE A 882 -26.06 -5.10 30.75
CA ILE A 882 -24.62 -5.25 30.72
C ILE A 882 -24.32 -6.74 30.91
N GLU A 883 -24.33 -7.46 29.79
CA GLU A 883 -24.12 -8.90 29.72
C GLU A 883 -23.37 -9.31 28.44
N LEU A 884 -22.72 -10.46 28.50
CA LEU A 884 -22.07 -11.13 27.38
C LEU A 884 -22.28 -12.64 27.55
N ASP A 885 -23.26 -13.19 26.84
CA ASP A 885 -23.76 -14.56 27.05
C ASP A 885 -23.72 -15.30 25.70
N ILE A 886 -22.71 -16.16 25.56
CA ILE A 886 -22.30 -16.83 24.32
C ILE A 886 -22.26 -18.33 24.60
N VAL A 887 -23.07 -19.11 23.86
CA VAL A 887 -23.09 -20.58 23.93
C VAL A 887 -22.33 -21.14 22.73
N GLY A 888 -21.41 -22.06 22.99
CA GLY A 888 -20.63 -22.74 21.94
C GLY A 888 -19.81 -21.79 21.06
N GLY A 889 -19.24 -20.73 21.62
CA GLY A 889 -18.45 -19.74 20.89
C GLY A 889 -17.17 -20.30 20.29
N ARG A 890 -16.84 -19.89 19.06
CA ARG A 890 -15.69 -20.37 18.28
C ARG A 890 -14.83 -19.19 17.83
N HIS A 891 -13.51 -19.38 17.72
CA HIS A 891 -12.60 -18.28 17.40
C HIS A 891 -12.59 -17.97 15.89
N PRO A 892 -13.08 -16.79 15.43
CA PRO A 892 -13.40 -16.55 14.01
C PRO A 892 -12.25 -16.82 13.04
N MET A 893 -11.05 -16.30 13.35
CA MET A 893 -9.86 -16.48 12.51
C MET A 893 -9.31 -17.90 12.53
N VAL A 894 -9.25 -18.54 13.71
CA VAL A 894 -8.63 -19.86 13.89
C VAL A 894 -9.47 -20.94 13.21
N GLU A 895 -10.80 -20.82 13.23
CA GLU A 895 -11.72 -21.71 12.51
C GLU A 895 -11.46 -21.73 10.99
N GLN A 896 -11.01 -20.61 10.39
CA GLN A 896 -10.67 -20.54 8.96
C GLN A 896 -9.20 -20.90 8.65
N LEU A 897 -8.37 -21.21 9.66
CA LEU A 897 -6.94 -21.51 9.52
C LEU A 897 -6.57 -22.94 9.92
N LEU A 898 -7.35 -23.59 10.79
CA LEU A 898 -7.14 -24.99 11.16
C LEU A 898 -7.60 -25.96 10.05
N LEU A 899 -6.98 -27.13 10.03
CA LEU A 899 -7.45 -28.30 9.26
C LEU A 899 -8.40 -29.18 10.08
N ASP A 900 -8.29 -29.11 11.41
CA ASP A 900 -9.09 -29.84 12.38
C ASP A 900 -10.15 -28.93 13.03
N SER A 901 -11.18 -29.52 13.63
CA SER A 901 -12.29 -28.77 14.25
C SER A 901 -11.87 -28.01 15.51
N TYR A 902 -12.13 -26.69 15.55
CA TYR A 902 -12.00 -25.87 16.75
C TYR A 902 -13.02 -26.28 17.82
N VAL A 903 -12.60 -26.38 19.09
CA VAL A 903 -13.47 -26.77 20.22
C VAL A 903 -14.33 -25.57 20.65
N PRO A 904 -15.67 -25.64 20.55
CA PRO A 904 -16.55 -24.55 20.96
C PRO A 904 -16.56 -24.39 22.49
N ASN A 905 -16.59 -23.15 22.97
CA ASN A 905 -16.52 -22.84 24.40
C ASN A 905 -17.58 -21.80 24.81
N PRO A 906 -18.30 -21.98 25.92
CA PRO A 906 -19.25 -21.00 26.43
C PRO A 906 -18.56 -19.84 27.18
N LEU A 907 -19.16 -18.66 27.14
CA LEU A 907 -18.75 -17.49 27.92
C LEU A 907 -20.01 -16.75 28.40
N SER A 908 -20.20 -16.65 29.71
CA SER A 908 -21.30 -15.91 30.34
C SER A 908 -20.76 -14.93 31.37
N LEU A 909 -20.92 -13.63 31.10
CA LEU A 909 -20.66 -12.52 32.02
C LEU A 909 -21.94 -11.68 32.17
N ARG A 910 -22.31 -11.26 33.37
CA ARG A 910 -23.41 -10.30 33.62
C ARG A 910 -23.15 -9.39 34.81
N ASN A 911 -23.62 -8.15 34.72
CA ASN A 911 -23.52 -7.15 35.80
C ASN A 911 -24.30 -7.53 37.07
N ASP A 912 -25.44 -8.21 36.93
CA ASP A 912 -26.30 -8.70 38.01
C ASP A 912 -25.90 -10.08 38.56
N GLY A 913 -24.75 -10.61 38.14
CA GLY A 913 -24.19 -11.88 38.58
C GLY A 913 -22.68 -11.90 38.40
N THR A 914 -22.14 -12.94 37.76
CA THR A 914 -20.71 -13.08 37.48
C THR A 914 -20.23 -12.01 36.49
N ARG A 915 -19.61 -10.95 37.00
CA ARG A 915 -18.96 -9.88 36.21
C ARG A 915 -17.58 -10.28 35.70
N ALA A 916 -16.91 -11.20 36.38
CA ALA A 916 -15.53 -11.55 36.10
C ALA A 916 -15.25 -13.06 36.09
N LEU A 917 -14.42 -13.51 35.15
CA LEU A 917 -13.81 -14.84 35.17
C LEU A 917 -12.33 -14.74 35.53
N LEU A 918 -11.91 -15.49 36.55
CA LEU A 918 -10.51 -15.72 36.90
C LEU A 918 -10.02 -17.00 36.22
N ILE A 919 -9.24 -16.84 35.16
CA ILE A 919 -8.90 -17.89 34.19
C ILE A 919 -7.51 -18.44 34.50
N THR A 920 -7.44 -19.71 34.89
CA THR A 920 -6.20 -20.36 35.36
C THR A 920 -5.72 -21.48 34.43
N GLY A 921 -4.45 -21.87 34.59
CA GLY A 921 -3.90 -23.09 34.01
C GLY A 921 -3.03 -22.90 32.75
N PRO A 922 -3.07 -23.84 31.79
CA PRO A 922 -2.00 -24.03 30.79
C PRO A 922 -1.86 -22.89 29.77
N ASN A 923 -0.64 -22.46 29.43
CA ASN A 923 -0.43 -21.53 28.30
C ASN A 923 -0.66 -22.23 26.94
N MET A 924 -0.36 -23.53 26.83
CA MET A 924 -0.57 -24.31 25.60
C MET A 924 -2.00 -24.85 25.43
N GLY A 925 -2.86 -24.72 26.45
CA GLY A 925 -4.27 -25.15 26.39
C GLY A 925 -5.21 -24.16 25.71
N GLY A 926 -4.71 -23.05 25.17
CA GLY A 926 -5.55 -22.10 24.41
C GLY A 926 -6.30 -21.06 25.24
N LYS A 927 -5.93 -20.78 26.51
CA LYS A 927 -6.51 -19.69 27.33
C LYS A 927 -6.68 -18.38 26.55
N SER A 928 -5.62 -17.94 25.87
CA SER A 928 -5.61 -16.72 25.07
C SER A 928 -6.52 -16.80 23.84
N SER A 929 -6.77 -18.00 23.30
CA SER A 929 -7.73 -18.22 22.20
C SER A 929 -9.17 -18.13 22.71
N TYR A 930 -9.48 -18.75 23.85
CA TYR A 930 -10.78 -18.59 24.52
C TYR A 930 -11.11 -17.11 24.78
N VAL A 931 -10.21 -16.38 25.44
CA VAL A 931 -10.40 -14.95 25.77
C VAL A 931 -10.51 -14.06 24.53
N ARG A 932 -9.66 -14.28 23.50
CA ARG A 932 -9.79 -13.57 22.22
C ARG A 932 -11.12 -13.89 21.53
N SER A 933 -11.60 -15.14 21.58
CA SER A 933 -12.85 -15.53 20.91
C SER A 933 -14.07 -14.78 21.46
N GLY A 934 -14.19 -14.63 22.79
CA GLY A 934 -15.25 -13.83 23.42
C GLY A 934 -15.24 -12.36 22.99
N ALA A 935 -14.06 -11.72 23.00
CA ALA A 935 -13.89 -10.33 22.56
C ALA A 935 -14.22 -10.16 21.06
N LEU A 936 -13.73 -11.06 20.21
CA LEU A 936 -13.95 -11.03 18.77
C LEU A 936 -15.43 -11.27 18.42
N ILE A 937 -16.13 -12.17 19.13
CA ILE A 937 -17.58 -12.38 18.97
C ILE A 937 -18.37 -11.12 19.35
N ALA A 938 -18.03 -10.45 20.47
CA ALA A 938 -18.67 -9.19 20.85
C ALA A 938 -18.45 -8.08 19.80
N ILE A 939 -17.21 -7.93 19.32
CA ILE A 939 -16.83 -6.97 18.27
C ILE A 939 -17.56 -7.29 16.96
N MET A 940 -17.60 -8.54 16.50
CA MET A 940 -18.35 -8.95 15.31
C MET A 940 -19.84 -8.67 15.44
N GLY A 941 -20.42 -8.91 16.62
CA GLY A 941 -21.79 -8.53 16.95
C GLY A 941 -22.02 -7.05 16.72
N GLN A 942 -21.22 -6.17 17.36
CA GLN A 942 -21.36 -4.71 17.22
C GLN A 942 -20.87 -4.12 15.89
N ILE A 943 -20.17 -4.88 15.04
CA ILE A 943 -19.96 -4.52 13.62
C ILE A 943 -21.26 -4.68 12.83
N GLY A 944 -22.20 -5.50 13.30
CA GLY A 944 -23.45 -5.85 12.61
C GLY A 944 -23.35 -7.14 11.82
N SER A 945 -22.57 -8.10 12.31
CA SER A 945 -22.38 -9.43 11.70
C SER A 945 -23.12 -10.52 12.48
N TYR A 946 -23.44 -11.62 11.79
CA TYR A 946 -23.63 -12.91 12.47
C TYR A 946 -22.29 -13.36 13.08
N VAL A 947 -22.35 -14.18 14.13
CA VAL A 947 -21.18 -14.58 14.93
C VAL A 947 -21.03 -16.11 14.98
N PRO A 948 -19.81 -16.66 15.06
CA PRO A 948 -19.60 -18.11 15.12
C PRO A 948 -19.85 -18.66 16.53
N ALA A 949 -21.12 -18.98 16.82
CA ALA A 949 -21.61 -19.51 18.09
C ALA A 949 -22.89 -20.33 17.87
N GLU A 950 -23.32 -21.11 18.86
CA GLU A 950 -24.63 -21.79 18.86
C GLU A 950 -25.75 -20.80 19.20
N SER A 951 -25.51 -19.90 20.15
CA SER A 951 -26.33 -18.72 20.41
C SER A 951 -25.48 -17.59 21.01
N ALA A 952 -25.88 -16.34 20.78
CA ALA A 952 -25.20 -15.17 21.31
C ALA A 952 -26.20 -14.08 21.73
N LYS A 953 -26.05 -13.60 22.96
CA LYS A 953 -26.82 -12.52 23.57
C LYS A 953 -25.82 -11.49 24.10
N LEU A 954 -25.83 -10.30 23.50
CA LEU A 954 -24.77 -9.31 23.61
C LEU A 954 -25.36 -7.99 24.14
N GLY A 955 -24.96 -7.58 25.35
CA GLY A 955 -25.17 -6.21 25.82
C GLY A 955 -24.29 -5.24 25.04
N MET A 956 -24.76 -4.01 24.84
CA MET A 956 -23.97 -2.99 24.13
C MET A 956 -22.76 -2.55 24.97
N LEU A 957 -21.56 -2.87 24.50
CA LEU A 957 -20.28 -2.47 25.08
C LEU A 957 -19.81 -1.14 24.49
N ASP A 958 -19.16 -0.29 25.30
CA ASP A 958 -18.62 1.01 24.85
C ASP A 958 -17.15 0.94 24.39
N ALA A 959 -16.38 0.02 24.97
CA ALA A 959 -14.97 -0.19 24.67
C ALA A 959 -14.56 -1.65 24.92
N VAL A 960 -13.53 -2.10 24.23
CA VAL A 960 -12.78 -3.31 24.57
C VAL A 960 -11.35 -2.91 24.91
N PHE A 961 -10.90 -3.30 26.10
CA PHE A 961 -9.56 -3.01 26.60
C PHE A 961 -8.80 -4.30 26.81
N THR A 962 -7.82 -4.58 25.96
CA THR A 962 -6.89 -5.70 26.19
C THR A 962 -5.54 -5.22 26.70
N ARG A 963 -5.04 -5.91 27.72
CA ARG A 963 -3.64 -6.04 28.03
C ARG A 963 -3.27 -7.51 27.80
N MET A 964 -2.61 -7.82 26.67
CA MET A 964 -2.17 -9.19 26.35
C MET A 964 -0.70 -9.24 25.90
N GLY A 965 -0.03 -10.34 26.24
CA GLY A 965 1.34 -10.61 25.79
C GLY A 965 2.44 -9.79 26.47
N ALA A 966 3.64 -9.82 25.90
CA ALA A 966 4.84 -9.18 26.41
C ALA A 966 5.53 -8.37 25.30
N PHE A 967 5.35 -7.05 25.34
CA PHE A 967 6.02 -6.11 24.45
C PHE A 967 7.11 -5.34 25.19
N ASP A 968 8.36 -5.71 24.94
CA ASP A 968 9.53 -5.02 25.45
C ASP A 968 9.73 -3.71 24.67
N ASN A 969 9.53 -2.56 25.32
CA ASN A 969 9.84 -1.25 24.73
C ASN A 969 11.35 -0.94 24.76
N MET A 970 12.14 -1.84 24.16
CA MET A 970 13.61 -1.77 24.05
C MET A 970 14.11 -0.42 23.48
N LEU A 971 13.31 0.24 22.65
CA LEU A 971 13.64 1.54 22.04
C LEU A 971 13.57 2.73 23.02
N LYS A 972 12.84 2.58 24.14
CA LYS A 972 12.87 3.55 25.24
C LYS A 972 13.81 3.14 26.38
N GLY A 973 14.14 1.85 26.50
CA GLY A 973 14.89 1.31 27.65
C GLY A 973 14.06 1.23 28.93
N GLU A 974 12.73 1.29 28.80
CA GLU A 974 11.78 1.17 29.92
C GLU A 974 11.64 -0.28 30.36
N SER A 975 11.46 -0.50 31.66
CA SER A 975 11.16 -1.84 32.19
C SER A 975 9.83 -2.34 31.62
N THR A 976 9.79 -3.62 31.23
CA THR A 976 8.60 -4.29 30.70
C THR A 976 7.40 -4.17 31.66
N PHE A 977 7.68 -4.15 32.96
CA PHE A 977 6.71 -3.95 34.03
C PHE A 977 6.18 -2.51 34.11
N MET A 978 6.97 -1.50 33.77
CA MET A 978 6.51 -0.10 33.76
C MET A 978 5.52 0.15 32.62
N VAL A 979 5.76 -0.45 31.45
CA VAL A 979 4.82 -0.43 30.32
C VAL A 979 3.52 -1.13 30.71
N GLU A 980 3.62 -2.35 31.27
CA GLU A 980 2.49 -3.15 31.78
C GLU A 980 1.61 -2.39 32.79
N LEU A 981 2.22 -1.70 33.77
CA LEU A 981 1.48 -0.89 34.73
C LEU A 981 0.89 0.39 34.11
N SER A 982 1.56 1.02 33.14
CA SER A 982 1.02 2.21 32.46
C SER A 982 -0.18 1.86 31.57
N GLU A 983 -0.09 0.76 30.80
CA GLU A 983 -1.22 0.19 30.05
C GLU A 983 -2.41 -0.06 30.98
N THR A 984 -2.15 -0.75 32.10
CA THR A 984 -3.19 -1.06 33.10
C THR A 984 -3.78 0.21 33.69
N ALA A 985 -2.96 1.20 34.07
CA ALA A 985 -3.42 2.46 34.63
C ALA A 985 -4.27 3.27 33.63
N ASP A 986 -3.96 3.24 32.34
CA ASP A 986 -4.77 3.90 31.30
C ASP A 986 -6.10 3.17 31.04
N ILE A 987 -6.13 1.83 31.14
CA ILE A 987 -7.37 1.05 31.17
C ILE A 987 -8.23 1.47 32.38
N LEU A 988 -7.64 1.54 33.59
CA LEU A 988 -8.39 1.90 34.81
C LEU A 988 -8.97 3.32 34.80
N LYS A 989 -8.35 4.27 34.07
CA LYS A 989 -8.89 5.63 33.87
C LYS A 989 -10.02 5.71 32.85
N SER A 990 -10.05 4.77 31.90
CA SER A 990 -10.85 4.86 30.67
C SER A 990 -12.02 3.87 30.61
N ALA A 991 -11.92 2.76 31.36
CA ALA A 991 -12.96 1.75 31.42
C ALA A 991 -14.19 2.24 32.17
N THR A 992 -15.36 1.84 31.68
CA THR A 992 -16.65 2.03 32.35
C THR A 992 -17.28 0.67 32.64
N LYS A 993 -18.39 0.65 33.38
CA LYS A 993 -19.23 -0.54 33.56
C LYS A 993 -19.70 -1.21 32.26
N ARG A 994 -19.69 -0.50 31.12
CA ARG A 994 -20.01 -1.06 29.78
C ARG A 994 -18.78 -1.57 29.02
N SER A 995 -17.58 -1.46 29.57
CA SER A 995 -16.37 -1.90 28.89
C SER A 995 -16.09 -3.38 29.16
N LEU A 996 -15.49 -4.07 28.18
CA LEU A 996 -14.91 -5.39 28.35
C LEU A 996 -13.41 -5.26 28.64
N VAL A 997 -12.99 -5.65 29.83
CA VAL A 997 -11.60 -5.57 30.32
C VAL A 997 -10.95 -6.94 30.28
N ILE A 998 -9.80 -7.05 29.61
CA ILE A 998 -9.05 -8.29 29.42
C ILE A 998 -7.62 -8.06 29.92
N LEU A 999 -7.21 -8.79 30.95
CA LEU A 999 -5.90 -8.66 31.59
C LEU A 999 -5.19 -10.01 31.59
N ASP A 1000 -4.05 -10.11 30.88
CA ASP A 1000 -3.25 -11.32 30.73
C ASP A 1000 -1.91 -11.20 31.48
N GLU A 1001 -1.69 -12.14 32.40
CA GLU A 1001 -0.46 -12.29 33.21
C GLU A 1001 0.01 -11.00 33.92
N LEU A 1002 -0.94 -10.18 34.41
CA LEU A 1002 -0.64 -8.95 35.15
C LEU A 1002 0.18 -9.26 36.42
N GLY A 1003 1.27 -8.51 36.63
CA GLY A 1003 2.19 -8.67 37.76
C GLY A 1003 3.44 -9.49 37.43
N ARG A 1004 3.51 -10.17 36.27
CA ARG A 1004 4.61 -11.09 35.94
C ARG A 1004 6.00 -10.45 35.90
N GLY A 1005 6.08 -9.13 35.72
CA GLY A 1005 7.33 -8.38 35.55
C GLY A 1005 8.02 -7.96 36.84
N THR A 1006 7.49 -8.32 38.01
CA THR A 1006 8.01 -7.92 39.33
C THR A 1006 8.14 -9.11 40.30
N SER A 1007 8.39 -8.86 41.59
CA SER A 1007 8.45 -9.91 42.61
C SER A 1007 7.12 -10.66 42.73
N THR A 1008 7.16 -11.92 43.17
CA THR A 1008 5.94 -12.74 43.31
C THR A 1008 4.98 -12.22 44.38
N PHE A 1009 5.43 -11.38 45.31
CA PHE A 1009 4.55 -10.76 46.31
C PHE A 1009 3.92 -9.48 45.77
N ASP A 1010 4.70 -8.60 45.14
CA ASP A 1010 4.19 -7.35 44.57
C ASP A 1010 3.25 -7.62 43.39
N GLY A 1011 3.59 -8.59 42.53
CA GLY A 1011 2.77 -8.98 41.38
C GLY A 1011 1.42 -9.56 41.78
N VAL A 1012 1.37 -10.40 42.82
CA VAL A 1012 0.10 -10.90 43.40
C VAL A 1012 -0.70 -9.76 44.02
N ALA A 1013 -0.09 -8.90 44.82
CA ALA A 1013 -0.77 -7.81 45.50
C ALA A 1013 -1.38 -6.79 44.51
N ILE A 1014 -0.65 -6.46 43.45
CA ILE A 1014 -1.13 -5.58 42.37
C ILE A 1014 -2.24 -6.25 41.56
N ALA A 1015 -2.08 -7.54 41.20
CA ALA A 1015 -3.11 -8.27 40.48
C ALA A 1015 -4.42 -8.42 41.28
N GLU A 1016 -4.33 -8.68 42.60
CA GLU A 1016 -5.46 -8.74 43.53
C GLU A 1016 -6.15 -7.37 43.67
N ALA A 1017 -5.39 -6.29 43.87
CA ALA A 1017 -5.97 -4.94 43.98
C ALA A 1017 -6.61 -4.42 42.69
N VAL A 1018 -6.01 -4.71 41.52
CA VAL A 1018 -6.58 -4.32 40.21
C VAL A 1018 -7.83 -5.13 39.91
N LEU A 1019 -7.87 -6.43 40.22
CA LEU A 1019 -9.07 -7.24 40.06
C LEU A 1019 -10.23 -6.73 40.95
N ASP A 1020 -9.94 -6.39 42.22
CA ASP A 1020 -10.94 -5.84 43.15
C ASP A 1020 -11.56 -4.53 42.62
N TYR A 1021 -10.70 -3.59 42.20
CA TYR A 1021 -11.10 -2.28 41.69
C TYR A 1021 -11.94 -2.37 40.40
N VAL A 1022 -11.54 -3.19 39.42
CA VAL A 1022 -12.30 -3.35 38.17
C VAL A 1022 -13.67 -3.97 38.41
N VAL A 1023 -13.77 -4.94 39.33
CA VAL A 1023 -15.01 -5.70 39.56
C VAL A 1023 -15.99 -4.99 40.50
N ARG A 1024 -15.52 -4.24 41.50
CA ARG A 1024 -16.37 -3.54 42.49
C ARG A 1024 -16.60 -2.06 42.19
N ASP A 1025 -15.54 -1.31 41.89
CA ASP A 1025 -15.63 0.15 41.68
C ASP A 1025 -16.01 0.51 40.24
N ILE A 1026 -15.34 -0.08 39.24
CA ILE A 1026 -15.67 0.17 37.82
C ILE A 1026 -16.91 -0.65 37.39
N GLN A 1027 -17.07 -1.86 37.94
CA GLN A 1027 -18.14 -2.81 37.60
C GLN A 1027 -18.11 -3.25 36.12
N ALA A 1028 -16.92 -3.34 35.54
CA ALA A 1028 -16.72 -3.75 34.14
C ALA A 1028 -16.78 -5.27 33.96
N LEU A 1029 -17.20 -5.72 32.78
CA LEU A 1029 -17.14 -7.13 32.41
C LEU A 1029 -15.68 -7.55 32.20
N THR A 1030 -15.21 -8.59 32.89
CA THR A 1030 -13.76 -8.82 33.04
C THR A 1030 -13.33 -10.26 32.76
N LEU A 1031 -12.24 -10.43 31.99
CA LEU A 1031 -11.54 -11.70 31.80
C LEU A 1031 -10.11 -11.55 32.31
N PHE A 1032 -9.81 -12.16 33.46
CA PHE A 1032 -8.52 -12.02 34.13
C PHE A 1032 -7.75 -13.34 34.07
N ILE A 1033 -6.69 -13.40 33.26
CA ILE A 1033 -5.85 -14.59 33.12
C ILE A 1033 -4.69 -14.51 34.11
N THR A 1034 -4.52 -15.52 34.97
CA THR A 1034 -3.44 -15.54 35.97
C THR A 1034 -2.79 -16.91 36.15
N HIS A 1035 -1.50 -16.89 36.52
CA HIS A 1035 -0.77 -18.04 37.05
C HIS A 1035 -0.77 -18.11 38.58
N TYR A 1036 -1.13 -17.01 39.25
CA TYR A 1036 -1.08 -16.89 40.70
C TYR A 1036 -2.18 -17.72 41.36
N GLN A 1037 -1.89 -18.99 41.66
CA GLN A 1037 -2.82 -19.92 42.30
C GLN A 1037 -3.43 -19.37 43.60
N ASN A 1038 -2.69 -18.54 44.35
CA ASN A 1038 -3.19 -17.84 45.53
C ASN A 1038 -4.42 -16.96 45.26
N MET A 1039 -4.56 -16.40 44.05
CA MET A 1039 -5.70 -15.56 43.68
C MET A 1039 -7.01 -16.35 43.58
N SER A 1040 -6.98 -17.69 43.45
CA SER A 1040 -8.21 -18.48 43.37
C SER A 1040 -9.12 -18.31 44.59
N ARG A 1041 -8.56 -18.17 45.81
CA ARG A 1041 -9.33 -17.91 47.04
C ARG A 1041 -10.01 -16.54 47.06
N ILE A 1042 -9.65 -15.63 46.15
CA ILE A 1042 -10.28 -14.30 46.08
C ILE A 1042 -11.77 -14.44 45.72
N GLU A 1043 -12.16 -15.47 44.96
CA GLU A 1043 -13.57 -15.80 44.64
C GLU A 1043 -14.48 -15.79 45.87
N GLU A 1044 -14.02 -16.30 47.02
CA GLU A 1044 -14.78 -16.37 48.27
C GLU A 1044 -15.18 -14.98 48.82
N ARG A 1045 -14.49 -13.91 48.40
CA ARG A 1045 -14.80 -12.51 48.80
C ARG A 1045 -15.78 -11.80 47.85
N PHE A 1046 -16.20 -12.44 46.76
CA PHE A 1046 -17.11 -11.87 45.75
C PHE A 1046 -18.36 -12.71 45.71
N ALA A 1047 -19.52 -12.13 45.99
CA ALA A 1047 -20.77 -12.86 46.20
C ALA A 1047 -21.40 -13.37 44.88
N GLY A 1048 -20.70 -14.27 44.18
CA GLY A 1048 -21.01 -14.73 42.81
C GLY A 1048 -20.48 -13.84 41.68
N GLU A 1049 -19.87 -12.69 42.02
CA GLU A 1049 -19.46 -11.67 41.06
C GLU A 1049 -18.16 -12.01 40.32
N LEU A 1050 -17.29 -12.79 40.95
CA LEU A 1050 -16.09 -13.40 40.38
C LEU A 1050 -16.31 -14.91 40.32
N LYS A 1051 -15.80 -15.58 39.27
CA LYS A 1051 -15.84 -17.05 39.16
C LYS A 1051 -14.49 -17.62 38.70
N ASN A 1052 -13.99 -18.65 39.37
CA ASN A 1052 -12.82 -19.41 38.91
C ASN A 1052 -13.18 -20.32 37.73
N VAL A 1053 -12.35 -20.29 36.68
CA VAL A 1053 -12.38 -21.23 35.56
C VAL A 1053 -10.96 -21.66 35.15
N HIS A 1054 -10.85 -22.79 34.47
CA HIS A 1054 -9.60 -23.30 33.94
C HIS A 1054 -9.81 -24.00 32.60
N VAL A 1055 -8.74 -24.15 31.82
CA VAL A 1055 -8.76 -25.05 30.65
C VAL A 1055 -8.55 -26.49 31.12
N LYS A 1056 -9.45 -27.39 30.72
CA LYS A 1056 -9.38 -28.81 31.00
C LYS A 1056 -8.24 -29.50 30.22
N PHE A 1057 -7.62 -30.47 30.87
CA PHE A 1057 -6.63 -31.36 30.28
C PHE A 1057 -6.79 -32.76 30.90
N GLU A 1058 -6.52 -33.81 30.12
CA GLU A 1058 -6.48 -35.19 30.63
C GLU A 1058 -5.04 -35.69 30.74
N GLU A 1059 -4.77 -36.46 31.80
CA GLU A 1059 -3.55 -37.27 31.92
C GLU A 1059 -3.81 -38.68 31.38
N SER A 1060 -3.00 -39.14 30.43
CA SER A 1060 -3.21 -40.41 29.73
C SER A 1060 -3.21 -41.61 30.69
N ARG A 1061 -4.18 -42.51 30.50
CA ARG A 1061 -4.46 -43.64 31.41
C ARG A 1061 -3.32 -44.66 31.49
N GLU A 1062 -2.41 -44.70 30.51
CA GLU A 1062 -1.17 -45.47 30.59
C GLU A 1062 -0.11 -44.74 31.44
N GLY A 1063 -0.38 -44.63 32.74
CA GLY A 1063 0.60 -44.22 33.75
C GLY A 1063 0.74 -42.72 34.02
N GLY A 1064 -0.16 -41.87 33.50
CA GLY A 1064 -0.25 -40.44 33.88
C GLY A 1064 0.94 -39.57 33.47
N LYS A 1065 1.71 -39.98 32.46
CA LYS A 1065 2.94 -39.26 32.04
C LYS A 1065 2.78 -38.34 30.83
N GLU A 1066 1.68 -38.44 30.11
CA GLU A 1066 1.40 -37.70 28.88
C GLU A 1066 0.10 -36.90 29.05
N ILE A 1067 0.10 -35.61 28.72
CA ILE A 1067 -1.08 -34.75 28.79
C ILE A 1067 -1.69 -34.60 27.41
N VAL A 1068 -3.02 -34.74 27.33
CA VAL A 1068 -3.84 -34.31 26.21
C VAL A 1068 -4.57 -33.03 26.60
N PHE A 1069 -4.40 -31.96 25.80
CA PHE A 1069 -5.18 -30.73 25.97
C PHE A 1069 -6.55 -30.91 25.34
N LEU A 1070 -7.63 -30.68 26.10
CA LEU A 1070 -8.99 -30.79 25.58
C LEU A 1070 -9.48 -29.50 24.90
N TYR A 1071 -8.82 -28.37 25.14
CA TYR A 1071 -9.21 -27.02 24.67
C TYR A 1071 -10.63 -26.58 25.09
N GLU A 1072 -11.22 -27.28 26.06
CA GLU A 1072 -12.50 -26.96 26.70
C GLU A 1072 -12.26 -26.23 28.03
N VAL A 1073 -13.04 -25.21 28.32
CA VAL A 1073 -13.05 -24.50 29.62
C VAL A 1073 -13.97 -25.23 30.60
N GLY A 1074 -13.53 -25.35 31.85
CA GLY A 1074 -14.29 -25.92 32.96
C GLY A 1074 -14.27 -25.01 34.19
N ASP A 1075 -15.28 -25.14 35.04
CA ASP A 1075 -15.38 -24.42 36.30
C ASP A 1075 -14.31 -24.86 37.31
N GLY A 1076 -13.92 -23.94 38.19
CA GLY A 1076 -12.93 -24.18 39.23
C GLY A 1076 -11.47 -24.00 38.77
N VAL A 1077 -10.53 -24.42 39.61
CA VAL A 1077 -9.10 -24.09 39.53
C VAL A 1077 -8.29 -25.22 38.89
N ALA A 1078 -7.29 -24.88 38.08
CA ALA A 1078 -6.39 -25.85 37.46
C ALA A 1078 -5.61 -26.71 38.49
N HIS A 1079 -5.46 -28.02 38.21
CA HIS A 1079 -4.73 -28.94 39.10
C HIS A 1079 -3.21 -28.67 39.15
N ARG A 1080 -2.64 -28.82 40.36
CA ARG A 1080 -1.30 -28.31 40.76
C ARG A 1080 -0.09 -28.91 40.01
N SER A 1081 -0.25 -30.04 39.31
CA SER A 1081 0.84 -30.80 38.67
C SER A 1081 1.29 -30.28 37.29
N TYR A 1082 0.51 -29.40 36.65
CA TYR A 1082 0.63 -29.10 35.21
C TYR A 1082 2.06 -28.76 34.73
N GLY A 1083 2.75 -27.80 35.35
CA GLY A 1083 4.04 -27.30 34.83
C GLY A 1083 5.15 -28.36 34.77
N LEU A 1084 5.14 -29.32 35.69
CA LEU A 1084 6.08 -30.45 35.72
C LEU A 1084 5.79 -31.45 34.60
N ASN A 1085 4.51 -31.65 34.26
CA ASN A 1085 4.09 -32.52 33.17
C ASN A 1085 4.41 -31.89 31.79
N VAL A 1086 4.34 -30.57 31.63
CA VAL A 1086 4.86 -29.88 30.42
C VAL A 1086 6.36 -30.07 30.29
N ALA A 1087 7.11 -29.92 31.38
CA ALA A 1087 8.55 -30.14 31.37
C ALA A 1087 8.89 -31.60 30.97
N ARG A 1088 8.04 -32.58 31.33
CA ARG A 1088 8.15 -33.96 30.83
C ARG A 1088 7.86 -34.08 29.32
N LEU A 1089 6.83 -33.41 28.80
CA LEU A 1089 6.56 -33.33 27.34
C LEU A 1089 7.74 -32.69 26.57
N ALA A 1090 8.36 -31.66 27.16
CA ALA A 1090 9.58 -31.02 26.67
C ALA A 1090 10.86 -31.88 26.86
N LYS A 1091 10.73 -33.11 27.39
CA LYS A 1091 11.81 -34.10 27.60
C LYS A 1091 12.90 -33.62 28.56
N VAL A 1092 12.55 -32.78 29.54
CA VAL A 1092 13.40 -32.49 30.70
C VAL A 1092 13.65 -33.80 31.48
N PRO A 1093 14.90 -34.08 31.92
CA PRO A 1093 15.22 -35.35 32.59
C PRO A 1093 14.39 -35.59 33.86
N GLU A 1094 13.86 -36.80 34.04
CA GLU A 1094 12.96 -37.12 35.17
C GLU A 1094 13.61 -36.84 36.54
N GLY A 1095 14.92 -37.04 36.71
CA GLY A 1095 15.61 -36.67 37.97
C GLY A 1095 15.60 -35.16 38.28
N VAL A 1096 15.48 -34.28 37.27
CA VAL A 1096 15.24 -32.85 37.46
C VAL A 1096 13.77 -32.60 37.83
N LEU A 1097 12.83 -33.32 37.21
CA LEU A 1097 11.40 -33.23 37.50
C LEU A 1097 11.06 -33.71 38.92
N GLU A 1098 11.70 -34.78 39.39
CA GLU A 1098 11.56 -35.30 40.75
C GLU A 1098 12.04 -34.28 41.79
N VAL A 1099 13.21 -33.68 41.59
CA VAL A 1099 13.74 -32.61 42.47
C VAL A 1099 12.83 -31.38 42.42
N ALA A 1100 12.35 -30.96 41.24
CA ALA A 1100 11.43 -29.84 41.09
C ALA A 1100 10.07 -30.13 41.76
N ALA A 1101 9.56 -31.36 41.70
CA ALA A 1101 8.34 -31.79 42.38
C ALA A 1101 8.49 -31.83 43.92
N VAL A 1102 9.68 -32.06 44.44
CA VAL A 1102 9.98 -31.89 45.88
C VAL A 1102 10.06 -30.40 46.21
N LYS A 1103 10.83 -29.60 45.47
CA LYS A 1103 11.03 -28.17 45.75
C LYS A 1103 9.75 -27.33 45.63
N SER A 1104 8.87 -27.65 44.69
CA SER A 1104 7.54 -27.03 44.58
C SER A 1104 6.70 -27.25 45.85
N ARG A 1105 6.65 -28.48 46.37
CA ARG A 1105 5.92 -28.82 47.61
C ARG A 1105 6.57 -28.22 48.85
N GLU A 1106 7.91 -28.19 48.93
CA GLU A 1106 8.62 -27.47 50.00
C GLU A 1106 8.27 -25.98 50.02
N LEU A 1107 8.23 -25.32 48.85
CA LEU A 1107 7.94 -23.90 48.74
C LEU A 1107 6.48 -23.59 49.14
N GLU A 1108 5.53 -24.38 48.64
CA GLU A 1108 4.10 -24.29 48.99
C GLU A 1108 3.89 -24.49 50.51
N ALA A 1109 4.50 -25.53 51.08
CA ALA A 1109 4.42 -25.81 52.52
C ALA A 1109 5.06 -24.69 53.36
N ARG A 1110 6.20 -24.13 52.93
CA ARG A 1110 6.85 -23.01 53.63
C ARG A 1110 5.99 -21.74 53.57
N MET A 1111 5.44 -21.39 52.41
CA MET A 1111 4.53 -20.25 52.26
C MET A 1111 3.27 -20.38 53.13
N GLY A 1112 2.71 -21.59 53.23
CA GLY A 1112 1.60 -21.88 54.15
C GLY A 1112 2.00 -21.72 55.62
N ALA A 1113 3.16 -22.27 56.01
CA ALA A 1113 3.68 -22.18 57.37
C ALA A 1113 4.03 -20.74 57.78
N GLU A 1114 4.56 -19.92 56.87
CA GLU A 1114 4.86 -18.50 57.09
C GLU A 1114 3.57 -17.68 57.29
N LYS A 1115 2.50 -17.96 56.53
CA LYS A 1115 1.16 -17.37 56.78
C LYS A 1115 0.62 -17.74 58.17
N VAL A 1116 0.60 -19.02 58.53
CA VAL A 1116 0.13 -19.49 59.84
C VAL A 1116 1.01 -18.94 60.98
N GLY A 1117 2.32 -18.84 60.78
CA GLY A 1117 3.25 -18.24 61.73
C GLY A 1117 3.10 -16.73 61.90
N ASN A 1118 2.71 -16.00 60.84
CA ASN A 1118 2.31 -14.60 60.92
C ASN A 1118 1.00 -14.45 61.70
N MET A 1119 -0.05 -15.24 61.38
CA MET A 1119 -1.30 -15.21 62.13
C MET A 1119 -1.07 -15.56 63.61
N SER A 1120 -0.28 -16.58 63.93
CA SER A 1120 0.04 -16.95 65.32
C SER A 1120 0.68 -15.78 66.10
N ARG A 1121 1.52 -14.97 65.45
CA ARG A 1121 2.07 -13.73 66.03
C ARG A 1121 1.01 -12.61 66.17
N ILE A 1122 0.04 -12.51 65.26
CA ILE A 1122 -1.10 -11.56 65.39
C ILE A 1122 -2.03 -11.98 66.54
N VAL A 1123 -2.38 -13.26 66.65
CA VAL A 1123 -3.14 -13.85 67.77
C VAL A 1123 -2.42 -13.59 69.10
N GLN A 1124 -1.12 -13.91 69.16
CA GLN A 1124 -0.31 -13.71 70.37
C GLN A 1124 -0.16 -12.21 70.73
N GLY A 1125 -0.09 -11.33 69.74
CA GLY A 1125 -0.12 -9.88 69.94
C GLY A 1125 -1.46 -9.39 70.50
N PHE A 1126 -2.58 -9.81 69.91
CA PHE A 1126 -3.93 -9.50 70.40
C PHE A 1126 -4.14 -9.97 71.85
N MET A 1127 -3.68 -11.18 72.19
CA MET A 1127 -3.70 -11.71 73.57
C MET A 1127 -2.82 -10.92 74.57
N GLN A 1128 -1.96 -10.00 74.09
CA GLN A 1128 -1.12 -9.13 74.91
C GLN A 1128 -1.58 -7.66 74.91
N SER A 1129 -2.25 -7.19 73.84
CA SER A 1129 -2.65 -5.77 73.68
C SER A 1129 -4.12 -5.48 73.97
N GLY A 1130 -5.04 -6.43 73.73
CA GLY A 1130 -6.46 -6.34 74.09
C GLY A 1130 -7.32 -5.26 73.43
N GLY A 1131 -6.77 -4.38 72.59
CA GLY A 1131 -7.50 -3.25 71.99
C GLY A 1131 -8.31 -3.61 70.74
N GLU A 1132 -9.39 -2.84 70.48
CA GLU A 1132 -10.29 -3.03 69.32
C GLU A 1132 -9.55 -3.04 67.97
N GLU A 1133 -8.53 -2.17 67.80
CA GLU A 1133 -7.72 -2.15 66.58
C GLU A 1133 -6.91 -3.45 66.37
N SER A 1134 -6.59 -4.16 67.45
CA SER A 1134 -5.97 -5.50 67.38
C SER A 1134 -7.02 -6.59 67.12
N LEU A 1135 -8.28 -6.38 67.54
CA LEU A 1135 -9.40 -7.27 67.20
C LEU A 1135 -9.75 -7.17 65.70
N GLU A 1136 -9.83 -5.97 65.13
CA GLU A 1136 -10.05 -5.80 63.68
C GLU A 1136 -8.96 -6.48 62.85
N ARG A 1137 -7.69 -6.31 63.24
CA ARG A 1137 -6.55 -6.96 62.57
C ARG A 1137 -6.57 -8.48 62.73
N LEU A 1138 -7.13 -8.99 63.82
CA LEU A 1138 -7.35 -10.42 64.03
C LEU A 1138 -8.48 -10.95 63.13
N VAL A 1139 -9.62 -10.26 63.07
CA VAL A 1139 -10.76 -10.62 62.20
C VAL A 1139 -10.34 -10.61 60.73
N LYS A 1140 -9.76 -9.50 60.24
CA LYS A 1140 -9.23 -9.40 58.87
C LYS A 1140 -8.13 -10.44 58.59
N GLY A 1141 -7.36 -10.85 59.59
CA GLY A 1141 -6.35 -11.91 59.48
C GLY A 1141 -6.94 -13.33 59.41
N ILE A 1142 -8.15 -13.54 59.93
CA ILE A 1142 -8.91 -14.80 59.83
C ILE A 1142 -9.68 -14.84 58.51
N GLU A 1143 -10.22 -13.72 58.04
CA GLU A 1143 -10.91 -13.56 56.73
C GLU A 1143 -9.97 -13.66 55.52
N GLN A 1144 -8.64 -13.66 55.72
CA GLN A 1144 -7.62 -13.76 54.66
C GLN A 1144 -7.06 -15.17 54.44
N LEU A 1145 -7.57 -16.18 55.16
CA LEU A 1145 -6.92 -17.48 55.31
C LEU A 1145 -7.52 -18.60 54.46
#